data_AF-A0A1E3HCB1-F1
#
_entry.id   AF-A0A1E3HCB1-F1
#
_cell.length_a   1.000
_cell.length_b   1.000
_cell.length_c   1.000
_cell.angle_alpha   90.00
_cell.angle_beta   90.00
_cell.angle_gamma   90.00
#
_symmetry.space_group_name_H-M   'P 1'
#
loop_
_entity.id
_entity.type
_entity.pdbx_description
1 polymer ?
#
loop_
_entity_poly.entity_id
_entity_poly.type
_entity_poly.pdbx_seq_one_letter_code
_entity_poly.pdbx_strand_id
1 'polypeptide(L)'
;MRTSSLVPALLLGSSLVYAHPHDSRSRSRHMRRAKREEVASSGRWSVYETSTWIADNAAATPTTQGSETVWVTEYVYDDDITGATGSTSASSVSQTASSSALEAVALAVSDSSSLAVSGSSLAVSNSSLAASATQTNSSAAASATQSNSSAASASITDAPTGTVSGDIVELAAVSATTSLATAQLQNELLALGYTISFDAELSLGFTVEGPTATSGSTTASATTTTSSTATGSNGTIVGGEKKVFAHFMVGIVSTYTQSDWLADMQLAMDAGIDGFALNIGVDSYSESQLDLAYAACETLSDFNVFISFDFNWYTTANVTGVADMLKLFKDSSAQYRVDGKPFVSSFIGDGFDWSSVASQVGEELYAVPYFQATEDNVNNAGVSGLFSWAAWPGQLDNVPVNEDMSTSRDIAYLDLLEASNKTYMMPVSSWFSTHFGTEVSYSKNWVFKGETLWKDRWDQVLEIGNRVNFVEIVTWNDYGESHHIGPYDTPHTDDSSSLWASGLDHTAMIDFAIPYIKAFKAGKSEPVIEQEMLVYWHRPHLKSASCDDTDNCLGKPTGWDYLEDTVFVSTMTQWGGIIKVTSGNSSPVIRYVEQGVQMVEVPMATGAQSFEFVTFKGGFGRTTSNVTVTDECWNGIYNYNYNAGSIKL
;
A
#
# COMPACT_ATOMS: atom_id res chain seq x y z
N MET A 1 -34.64 33.70 -62.42
CA MET A 1 -33.67 32.58 -62.44
C MET A 1 -34.03 31.60 -61.31
N ARG A 2 -33.31 30.47 -61.20
CA ARG A 2 -33.42 29.42 -60.17
C ARG A 2 -33.13 29.97 -58.75
N THR A 3 -33.52 29.37 -57.61
CA THR A 3 -34.43 28.24 -57.26
C THR A 3 -34.81 28.34 -55.77
N SER A 4 -35.81 27.57 -55.32
CA SER A 4 -36.19 27.41 -53.90
C SER A 4 -36.13 25.94 -53.44
N SER A 5 -36.26 25.73 -52.12
CA SER A 5 -36.87 24.56 -51.45
C SER A 5 -36.02 23.38 -50.92
N LEU A 6 -36.24 23.09 -49.62
CA LEU A 6 -36.52 21.78 -48.96
C LEU A 6 -35.48 20.62 -48.95
N VAL A 7 -35.02 20.27 -47.73
CA VAL A 7 -35.17 18.97 -47.02
C VAL A 7 -35.60 17.77 -47.90
N PRO A 8 -34.85 16.63 -47.98
CA PRO A 8 -35.07 15.55 -46.97
C PRO A 8 -33.97 14.45 -46.74
N ALA A 9 -34.19 13.71 -45.63
CA ALA A 9 -34.12 12.24 -45.44
C ALA A 9 -32.80 11.40 -45.43
N LEU A 10 -32.82 10.45 -44.47
CA LEU A 10 -32.21 9.10 -44.47
C LEU A 10 -32.48 8.27 -45.74
N LEU A 11 -31.79 7.13 -45.92
CA LEU A 11 -32.41 5.76 -45.89
C LEU A 11 -31.44 4.61 -46.27
N LEU A 12 -31.52 3.51 -45.50
CA LEU A 12 -31.23 2.10 -45.86
C LEU A 12 -29.81 1.67 -46.30
N GLY A 13 -29.37 0.41 -46.11
CA GLY A 13 -29.94 -0.66 -45.29
C GLY A 13 -29.59 -2.10 -45.72
N SER A 14 -29.55 -3.00 -44.73
CA SER A 14 -29.88 -4.45 -44.81
C SER A 14 -28.86 -5.51 -45.32
N SER A 15 -28.77 -6.60 -44.52
CA SER A 15 -28.68 -8.03 -44.91
C SER A 15 -27.31 -8.76 -45.02
N LEU A 16 -27.17 -9.80 -44.16
CA LEU A 16 -26.82 -11.23 -44.43
C LEU A 16 -25.58 -11.54 -45.32
N VAL A 17 -24.64 -12.45 -45.02
CA VAL A 17 -24.49 -13.59 -44.06
C VAL A 17 -22.95 -13.81 -43.82
N TYR A 18 -22.36 -14.81 -43.13
CA TYR A 18 -22.71 -16.17 -42.67
C TYR A 18 -21.92 -16.51 -41.37
N ALA A 19 -22.06 -17.71 -40.79
CA ALA A 19 -21.29 -18.17 -39.60
C ALA A 19 -20.45 -19.45 -39.84
N HIS A 20 -19.39 -19.62 -39.02
CA HIS A 20 -18.58 -20.85 -38.78
C HIS A 20 -17.63 -21.37 -39.89
N PRO A 21 -16.56 -22.14 -39.56
CA PRO A 21 -15.80 -22.24 -38.28
C PRO A 21 -14.24 -22.32 -38.44
N HIS A 22 -13.51 -22.35 -37.30
CA HIS A 22 -12.11 -22.83 -37.09
C HIS A 22 -10.97 -22.41 -38.05
N ASP A 23 -9.89 -21.80 -37.52
CA ASP A 23 -8.68 -22.49 -36.99
C ASP A 23 -7.62 -21.42 -36.58
N SER A 24 -6.38 -21.83 -36.35
CA SER A 24 -5.37 -21.18 -35.52
C SER A 24 -4.12 -20.72 -36.30
N ARG A 25 -3.26 -19.95 -35.60
CA ARG A 25 -1.86 -19.56 -35.95
C ARG A 25 -1.68 -18.40 -36.96
N SER A 26 -1.23 -17.27 -36.43
CA SER A 26 0.14 -16.80 -36.76
C SER A 26 0.72 -15.99 -35.59
N ARG A 27 2.05 -15.84 -35.54
CA ARG A 27 2.78 -14.98 -34.59
C ARG A 27 3.55 -13.94 -35.40
N SER A 28 3.47 -12.67 -35.02
CA SER A 28 4.34 -11.60 -35.55
C SER A 28 4.81 -10.72 -34.39
N ARG A 29 6.12 -10.69 -34.14
CA ARG A 29 6.76 -9.81 -33.13
C ARG A 29 7.37 -8.61 -33.85
N HIS A 30 7.19 -7.41 -33.30
CA HIS A 30 7.98 -6.25 -33.68
C HIS A 30 9.31 -6.27 -32.92
N MET A 31 10.43 -5.89 -33.55
CA MET A 31 11.71 -5.68 -32.87
C MET A 31 12.19 -4.25 -33.10
N ARG A 32 12.35 -3.48 -32.03
CA ARG A 32 13.28 -2.33 -32.02
C ARG A 32 14.69 -2.87 -32.18
N ARG A 33 15.51 -2.23 -33.03
CA ARG A 33 16.94 -2.56 -33.18
C ARG A 33 17.80 -1.33 -32.93
N ALA A 34 17.96 -0.97 -31.66
CA ALA A 34 18.98 0.00 -31.27
C ALA A 34 20.38 -0.53 -31.63
N LYS A 35 21.26 0.37 -32.06
CA LYS A 35 22.69 0.09 -32.25
C LYS A 35 23.47 1.06 -31.37
N ARG A 36 24.04 0.54 -30.28
CA ARG A 36 25.01 1.26 -29.44
C ARG A 36 26.37 1.16 -30.12
N GLU A 37 27.06 2.28 -30.30
CA GLU A 37 28.49 2.30 -30.62
C GLU A 37 29.23 3.11 -29.56
N GLU A 38 30.29 2.52 -29.04
CA GLU A 38 31.19 3.10 -28.04
C GLU A 38 32.55 3.33 -28.71
N VAL A 39 33.04 4.57 -28.67
CA VAL A 39 34.33 4.95 -29.26
C VAL A 39 35.22 5.52 -28.16
N ALA A 40 36.04 4.65 -27.56
CA ALA A 40 37.04 5.08 -26.59
C ALA A 40 38.23 5.73 -27.31
N SER A 41 38.45 7.02 -27.07
CA SER A 41 39.68 7.70 -27.51
C SER A 41 40.13 8.74 -26.49
N SER A 42 41.43 8.75 -26.17
CA SER A 42 42.08 9.73 -25.28
C SER A 42 41.31 10.06 -23.99
N GLY A 43 40.86 9.02 -23.28
CA GLY A 43 40.25 9.16 -21.95
C GLY A 43 38.79 9.62 -21.93
N ARG A 44 38.16 9.87 -23.09
CA ARG A 44 36.73 10.23 -23.18
C ARG A 44 35.90 9.06 -23.69
N TRP A 45 34.72 8.90 -23.08
CA TRP A 45 33.66 7.99 -23.47
C TRP A 45 32.50 8.80 -24.05
N SER A 46 31.92 8.33 -25.14
CA SER A 46 30.72 8.91 -25.75
C SER A 46 29.79 7.78 -26.17
N VAL A 47 28.54 7.85 -25.73
CA VAL A 47 27.50 6.87 -26.06
C VAL A 47 26.58 7.50 -27.09
N TYR A 48 26.46 6.86 -28.25
CA TYR A 48 25.54 7.27 -29.31
C TYR A 48 24.37 6.30 -29.37
N GLU A 49 23.15 6.81 -29.20
CA GLU A 49 21.92 6.08 -29.52
C GLU A 49 21.30 6.64 -30.80
N THR A 50 20.93 5.74 -31.72
CA THR A 50 20.19 6.09 -32.93
C THR A 50 19.01 5.13 -33.10
N SER A 51 17.80 5.67 -33.07
CA SER A 51 16.56 4.93 -33.30
C SER A 51 16.05 5.18 -34.71
N THR A 52 16.21 4.20 -35.61
CA THR A 52 15.59 4.24 -36.95
C THR A 52 14.25 3.52 -36.95
N TRP A 53 13.19 4.24 -37.32
CA TRP A 53 11.92 3.63 -37.73
C TRP A 53 12.07 3.02 -39.13
N ILE A 54 11.53 1.81 -39.30
CA ILE A 54 11.31 1.19 -40.61
C ILE A 54 9.79 0.97 -40.71
N ALA A 55 9.17 1.52 -41.75
CA ALA A 55 7.77 1.29 -42.04
C ALA A 55 7.61 0.09 -42.97
N ASP A 56 6.86 -0.93 -42.54
CA ASP A 56 6.52 -2.08 -43.37
C ASP A 56 5.48 -1.71 -44.44
N ASN A 57 5.93 -1.12 -45.55
CA ASN A 57 5.20 -1.10 -46.84
C ASN A 57 6.11 -0.72 -48.02
N ALA A 58 6.50 -1.70 -48.83
CA ALA A 58 7.40 -1.52 -49.97
C ALA A 58 6.68 -1.28 -51.31
N ALA A 59 5.89 -0.18 -51.43
CA ALA A 59 5.23 0.18 -52.70
C ALA A 59 4.78 1.66 -52.84
N ALA A 60 5.68 2.65 -52.80
CA ALA A 60 5.38 4.02 -53.25
C ALA A 60 6.62 4.79 -53.76
N THR A 61 6.42 5.71 -54.71
CA THR A 61 7.47 6.54 -55.33
C THR A 61 7.80 7.76 -54.45
N PRO A 62 9.08 8.16 -54.27
CA PRO A 62 9.46 9.19 -53.31
C PRO A 62 9.20 10.62 -53.81
N THR A 63 8.65 11.48 -52.93
CA THR A 63 8.70 12.95 -53.07
C THR A 63 8.67 13.63 -51.71
N THR A 64 9.22 14.85 -51.61
CA THR A 64 9.32 15.72 -50.41
C THR A 64 10.03 15.11 -49.18
N GLN A 65 11.26 15.56 -48.92
CA GLN A 65 11.90 15.41 -47.61
C GLN A 65 11.21 16.32 -46.58
N GLY A 66 10.79 15.76 -45.45
CA GLY A 66 10.69 16.53 -44.21
C GLY A 66 12.07 16.61 -43.55
N SER A 67 12.39 17.75 -42.94
CA SER A 67 13.54 17.88 -42.03
C SER A 67 13.07 17.67 -40.60
N GLU A 68 13.64 16.68 -39.91
CA GLU A 68 13.32 16.36 -38.52
C GLU A 68 14.50 16.76 -37.61
N THR A 69 14.21 17.47 -36.53
CA THR A 69 15.23 17.95 -35.59
C THR A 69 15.49 16.89 -34.52
N VAL A 70 16.63 16.21 -34.62
CA VAL A 70 17.09 15.27 -33.60
C VAL A 70 17.75 16.05 -32.45
N TRP A 71 17.21 15.91 -31.24
CA TRP A 71 17.84 16.40 -30.02
C TRP A 71 18.90 15.39 -29.56
N VAL A 72 20.11 15.89 -29.26
CA VAL A 72 21.22 15.08 -28.74
C VAL A 72 21.59 15.63 -27.37
N THR A 73 21.52 14.77 -26.34
CA THR A 73 21.98 15.09 -24.99
C THR A 73 23.40 14.57 -24.81
N GLU A 74 24.37 15.48 -24.71
CA GLU A 74 25.76 15.13 -24.41
C GLU A 74 25.97 15.11 -22.89
N TYR A 75 26.47 13.98 -22.36
CA TYR A 75 26.92 13.87 -20.97
C TYR A 75 28.45 13.82 -20.95
N VAL A 76 29.07 14.88 -20.41
CA VAL A 76 30.52 14.95 -20.21
C VAL A 76 30.84 14.72 -18.74
N TYR A 77 31.71 13.75 -18.47
CA TYR A 77 32.35 13.56 -17.17
C TYR A 77 33.84 13.91 -17.34
N ASP A 78 34.35 14.84 -16.51
CA ASP A 78 35.78 15.09 -16.37
C ASP A 78 36.22 14.60 -14.98
N ASP A 79 37.05 13.55 -14.94
CA ASP A 79 37.72 13.06 -13.72
C ASP A 79 38.95 13.93 -13.42
N ASP A 80 38.83 14.93 -12.55
CA ASP A 80 39.96 15.79 -12.17
C ASP A 80 40.19 15.89 -10.66
N ILE A 81 40.92 14.90 -10.12
CA ILE A 81 41.63 15.02 -8.83
C ILE A 81 43.08 14.55 -9.02
N THR A 82 43.99 15.49 -9.25
CA THR A 82 45.44 15.28 -9.12
C THR A 82 46.05 16.39 -8.26
N GLY A 83 46.84 16.05 -7.21
CA GLY A 83 47.17 17.08 -6.22
C GLY A 83 48.15 16.80 -5.07
N ALA A 84 48.99 15.75 -5.10
CA ALA A 84 50.10 15.62 -4.15
C ALA A 84 51.28 14.82 -4.74
N THR A 85 52.52 15.26 -4.48
CA THR A 85 53.74 14.67 -5.04
C THR A 85 54.56 13.90 -3.99
N GLY A 86 55.19 12.80 -4.40
CA GLY A 86 56.01 11.97 -3.51
C GLY A 86 56.79 10.88 -4.23
N SER A 87 57.90 11.22 -4.88
CA SER A 87 58.71 10.29 -5.66
C SER A 87 59.73 9.52 -4.82
N THR A 88 59.86 8.20 -5.04
CA THR A 88 61.19 7.56 -5.19
C THR A 88 61.08 6.20 -5.88
N SER A 89 62.17 5.80 -6.53
CA SER A 89 62.26 4.62 -7.39
C SER A 89 63.05 3.47 -6.75
N ALA A 90 62.61 2.24 -6.94
CA ALA A 90 63.47 1.05 -7.00
C ALA A 90 62.79 -0.04 -7.85
N SER A 91 63.57 -0.99 -8.37
CA SER A 91 63.10 -1.95 -9.38
C SER A 91 63.39 -3.41 -9.04
N SER A 92 62.55 -4.28 -9.62
CA SER A 92 62.86 -5.65 -10.07
C SER A 92 62.90 -6.83 -9.08
N VAL A 93 62.84 -8.02 -9.71
CA VAL A 93 63.03 -9.40 -9.23
C VAL A 93 61.77 -10.14 -8.75
N SER A 94 61.64 -11.36 -9.26
CA SER A 94 60.56 -12.32 -9.06
C SER A 94 60.84 -13.33 -7.96
N GLN A 95 59.78 -13.88 -7.36
CA GLN A 95 59.65 -15.32 -7.15
C GLN A 95 58.23 -15.76 -6.76
N THR A 96 57.82 -16.91 -7.28
CA THR A 96 56.64 -17.67 -6.87
C THR A 96 57.06 -18.90 -6.08
N ALA A 97 56.59 -19.08 -4.84
CA ALA A 97 56.67 -20.37 -4.13
C ALA A 97 55.64 -20.52 -2.99
N SER A 98 54.75 -21.50 -3.16
CA SER A 98 54.19 -22.40 -2.13
C SER A 98 54.10 -21.97 -0.65
N SER A 99 52.85 -21.85 -0.18
CA SER A 99 52.28 -22.57 0.98
C SER A 99 53.19 -23.14 2.09
N SER A 100 52.81 -22.86 3.34
CA SER A 100 52.90 -23.84 4.44
C SER A 100 51.68 -23.75 5.36
N ALA A 101 51.27 -24.90 5.88
CA ALA A 101 50.30 -25.07 6.97
C ALA A 101 50.92 -26.01 8.02
N LEU A 102 50.32 -26.08 9.22
CA LEU A 102 50.52 -26.96 10.40
C LEU A 102 50.21 -26.08 11.65
N GLU A 103 49.72 -26.58 12.79
CA GLU A 103 49.60 -27.96 13.29
C GLU A 103 48.38 -28.13 14.25
N ALA A 104 48.30 -29.27 14.96
CA ALA A 104 47.23 -29.73 15.88
C ALA A 104 45.91 -30.19 15.20
N VAL A 105 45.55 -31.48 15.02
CA VAL A 105 45.74 -32.77 15.76
C VAL A 105 44.80 -32.94 16.97
N ALA A 106 44.05 -34.04 17.18
CA ALA A 106 43.45 -35.08 16.30
C ALA A 106 42.62 -36.08 17.17
N LEU A 107 41.57 -36.72 16.58
CA LEU A 107 41.02 -38.07 16.94
C LEU A 107 40.46 -38.25 18.39
N ALA A 108 39.53 -39.15 18.78
CA ALA A 108 38.63 -40.18 18.23
C ALA A 108 38.17 -41.03 19.47
N VAL A 109 37.17 -41.92 19.54
CA VAL A 109 36.00 -42.34 18.72
C VAL A 109 35.11 -43.26 19.62
N SER A 110 33.79 -43.37 19.34
CA SER A 110 32.85 -44.42 19.83
C SER A 110 32.50 -44.43 21.35
N ASP A 111 31.41 -45.06 21.84
CA ASP A 111 30.40 -45.91 21.16
C ASP A 111 29.01 -45.95 21.87
N SER A 112 27.98 -46.32 21.11
CA SER A 112 26.82 -47.15 21.49
C SER A 112 25.65 -46.66 22.39
N SER A 113 24.52 -47.35 22.19
CA SER A 113 23.34 -47.56 23.07
C SER A 113 22.12 -46.62 22.96
N SER A 114 20.98 -47.09 23.48
CA SER A 114 19.62 -46.73 23.03
C SER A 114 18.56 -46.93 24.15
N LEU A 115 17.28 -46.70 23.79
CA LEU A 115 16.03 -47.06 24.52
C LEU A 115 15.56 -46.18 25.71
N ALA A 116 14.59 -45.31 25.40
CA ALA A 116 13.17 -45.45 25.78
C ALA A 116 12.68 -45.40 27.26
N VAL A 117 11.64 -44.54 27.45
CA VAL A 117 10.39 -44.74 28.22
C VAL A 117 10.30 -44.38 29.73
N SER A 118 9.27 -43.56 30.02
CA SER A 118 8.56 -43.34 31.31
C SER A 118 9.26 -42.58 32.44
N GLY A 119 8.47 -41.90 33.30
CA GLY A 119 8.98 -41.19 34.49
C GLY A 119 8.08 -40.08 35.04
N SER A 120 6.84 -40.41 35.43
CA SER A 120 5.83 -39.46 35.92
C SER A 120 6.22 -38.69 37.21
N SER A 121 5.82 -37.41 37.25
CA SER A 121 5.38 -36.64 38.44
C SER A 121 6.29 -36.47 39.66
N LEU A 122 6.42 -35.21 40.11
CA LEU A 122 6.06 -34.83 41.48
C LEU A 122 5.91 -33.31 41.61
N ALA A 123 4.85 -32.85 42.29
CA ALA A 123 4.63 -31.46 42.63
C ALA A 123 4.89 -31.23 44.13
N VAL A 124 5.50 -30.10 44.48
CA VAL A 124 5.44 -29.52 45.82
C VAL A 124 5.19 -28.01 45.67
N SER A 125 4.40 -27.46 46.58
CA SER A 125 3.84 -26.11 46.54
C SER A 125 4.63 -25.11 47.39
N ASN A 126 4.03 -23.92 47.55
CA ASN A 126 4.31 -22.87 48.52
C ASN A 126 5.39 -21.85 48.13
N SER A 127 5.26 -20.55 48.45
CA SER A 127 4.07 -19.67 48.62
C SER A 127 4.58 -18.28 49.03
N SER A 128 3.96 -17.21 48.52
CA SER A 128 3.79 -15.89 49.16
C SER A 128 4.85 -15.36 50.14
N LEU A 129 5.34 -14.14 49.88
CA LEU A 129 4.84 -12.95 50.61
C LEU A 129 5.40 -11.65 50.02
N ALA A 130 4.61 -10.59 50.07
CA ALA A 130 5.03 -9.22 49.76
C ALA A 130 5.26 -8.44 51.07
N ALA A 131 6.17 -7.45 51.03
CA ALA A 131 6.23 -6.39 52.02
C ALA A 131 6.83 -5.11 51.41
N SER A 132 6.24 -3.96 51.75
CA SER A 132 6.71 -2.63 51.36
C SER A 132 7.69 -2.06 52.40
N ALA A 133 8.61 -1.19 51.96
CA ALA A 133 9.24 -0.18 52.79
C ALA A 133 9.50 1.09 51.95
N THR A 134 9.48 2.26 52.60
CA THR A 134 9.45 3.60 51.95
C THR A 134 10.41 4.56 52.67
N GLN A 135 10.77 5.69 52.02
CA GLN A 135 11.44 6.88 52.60
C GLN A 135 12.94 6.68 52.95
N THR A 136 13.85 7.67 52.89
CA THR A 136 13.76 9.15 52.99
C THR A 136 14.78 9.91 52.09
N ASN A 137 14.60 11.24 51.95
CA ASN A 137 15.50 12.18 51.26
C ASN A 137 16.89 12.37 51.89
N SER A 138 17.87 12.83 51.10
CA SER A 138 18.81 13.90 51.47
C SER A 138 19.34 14.65 50.22
N SER A 139 19.89 15.85 50.38
CA SER A 139 20.15 16.81 49.29
C SER A 139 21.53 17.50 49.37
N ALA A 140 22.09 17.86 48.21
CA ALA A 140 23.22 18.79 48.08
C ALA A 140 23.23 19.43 46.68
N ALA A 141 23.75 20.67 46.55
CA ALA A 141 23.82 21.40 45.28
C ALA A 141 25.03 22.35 45.22
N ALA A 142 25.73 22.35 44.08
CA ALA A 142 26.78 23.29 43.59
C ALA A 142 27.34 22.70 42.27
N SER A 143 27.90 23.41 41.29
CA SER A 143 28.07 24.86 41.03
C SER A 143 28.05 25.10 39.51
N ALA A 144 27.78 26.33 39.07
CA ALA A 144 27.81 26.70 37.65
C ALA A 144 29.20 27.20 37.18
N THR A 145 29.40 27.19 35.85
CA THR A 145 30.38 28.02 35.11
C THR A 145 29.72 28.51 33.82
N GLN A 146 30.01 29.74 33.36
CA GLN A 146 29.26 30.43 32.30
C GLN A 146 30.15 31.32 31.41
N SER A 147 29.89 31.32 30.10
CA SER A 147 30.32 32.34 29.12
C SER A 147 29.42 32.22 27.89
N ASN A 148 28.51 33.15 27.56
CA ASN A 148 28.72 34.48 26.95
C ASN A 148 29.56 34.43 25.66
N SER A 149 29.21 35.10 24.56
CA SER A 149 28.07 36.00 24.22
C SER A 149 28.02 36.14 22.66
N SER A 150 27.01 36.65 21.96
CA SER A 150 26.33 37.95 22.13
C SER A 150 24.98 38.04 21.38
N ALA A 151 24.12 38.96 21.80
CA ALA A 151 22.77 39.16 21.25
C ALA A 151 22.63 40.45 20.43
N ALA A 152 21.55 40.53 19.65
CA ALA A 152 20.94 41.78 19.21
C ALA A 152 19.46 41.78 19.65
N SER A 153 19.02 42.83 20.33
CA SER A 153 17.67 42.93 20.89
C SER A 153 17.12 44.34 20.76
N ALA A 154 15.84 44.45 20.41
CA ALA A 154 15.06 45.68 20.48
C ALA A 154 13.89 45.46 21.43
N SER A 155 13.66 46.39 22.35
CA SER A 155 12.66 46.29 23.41
C SER A 155 11.78 47.53 23.47
N ILE A 156 10.52 47.34 23.83
CA ILE A 156 9.59 48.41 24.25
C ILE A 156 8.94 47.98 25.57
N THR A 157 8.60 48.96 26.39
CA THR A 157 8.33 48.83 27.83
C THR A 157 6.83 48.76 28.19
N ASP A 158 6.57 48.43 29.45
CA ASP A 158 5.26 48.11 30.02
C ASP A 158 4.45 49.34 30.49
N ALA A 159 3.11 49.21 30.46
CA ALA A 159 2.02 49.92 31.18
C ALA A 159 2.02 51.48 31.31
N PRO A 160 0.84 52.15 31.22
CA PRO A 160 -0.14 52.09 32.32
C PRO A 160 -1.62 52.03 31.90
N THR A 161 -2.51 51.91 32.90
CA THR A 161 -3.97 51.78 32.75
C THR A 161 -4.69 53.12 32.46
N GLY A 162 -5.76 53.06 31.67
CA GLY A 162 -6.70 54.17 31.47
C GLY A 162 -7.96 53.75 30.71
N THR A 163 -9.14 54.23 31.13
CA THR A 163 -10.44 53.91 30.51
C THR A 163 -11.16 55.20 30.13
N VAL A 164 -11.27 55.49 28.83
CA VAL A 164 -12.10 56.58 28.28
C VAL A 164 -12.77 56.10 26.98
N SER A 165 -13.90 56.72 26.67
CA SER A 165 -14.69 56.57 25.43
C SER A 165 -13.85 56.53 24.15
N GLY A 166 -14.34 55.81 23.15
CA GLY A 166 -13.71 55.70 21.84
C GLY A 166 -14.02 56.87 20.90
N ASP A 167 -13.17 56.98 19.87
CA ASP A 167 -13.42 57.66 18.60
C ASP A 167 -12.73 56.83 17.49
N ILE A 168 -13.21 56.90 16.25
CA ILE A 168 -12.65 56.11 15.14
C ILE A 168 -11.42 56.83 14.58
N VAL A 169 -10.24 56.21 14.73
CA VAL A 169 -9.00 56.67 14.08
C VAL A 169 -8.74 55.80 12.85
N GLU A 170 -8.88 56.42 11.68
CA GLU A 170 -8.59 55.82 10.37
C GLU A 170 -7.08 55.60 10.20
N LEU A 171 -6.61 54.39 10.49
CA LEU A 171 -5.19 54.04 10.32
C LEU A 171 -4.92 53.65 8.87
N ALA A 172 -4.50 54.62 8.06
CA ALA A 172 -4.15 54.40 6.65
C ALA A 172 -3.07 53.30 6.50
N ALA A 173 -3.31 52.34 5.61
CA ALA A 173 -2.40 51.24 5.37
C ALA A 173 -1.10 51.71 4.70
N VAL A 174 -0.02 51.81 5.48
CA VAL A 174 1.32 52.07 4.96
C VAL A 174 1.88 50.78 4.38
N SER A 175 1.94 50.70 3.05
CA SER A 175 2.57 49.60 2.32
C SER A 175 4.10 49.62 2.50
N ALA A 176 4.60 48.89 3.49
CA ALA A 176 6.02 48.74 3.76
C ALA A 176 6.67 47.74 2.77
N THR A 177 7.20 48.25 1.66
CA THR A 177 7.98 47.45 0.69
C THR A 177 9.38 47.14 1.22
N THR A 178 9.51 46.06 1.99
CA THR A 178 10.82 45.51 2.38
C THR A 178 11.44 44.71 1.24
N SER A 179 12.13 45.38 0.32
CA SER A 179 12.96 44.72 -0.69
C SER A 179 14.18 44.09 -0.02
N LEU A 180 14.21 42.76 0.12
CA LEU A 180 15.46 42.05 0.42
C LEU A 180 16.41 42.24 -0.78
N ALA A 181 17.55 42.87 -0.56
CA ALA A 181 18.51 43.12 -1.62
C ALA A 181 19.20 41.80 -2.02
N THR A 182 18.86 41.29 -3.22
CA THR A 182 19.29 39.98 -3.76
C THR A 182 20.80 39.73 -3.65
N ALA A 183 21.60 40.79 -3.74
CA ALA A 183 23.05 40.75 -3.60
C ALA A 183 23.55 40.19 -2.26
N GLN A 184 22.79 40.29 -1.17
CA GLN A 184 23.25 39.81 0.14
C GLN A 184 23.19 38.27 0.20
N LEU A 185 22.06 37.68 -0.18
CA LEU A 185 21.88 36.23 -0.32
C LEU A 185 22.84 35.63 -1.36
N GLN A 186 23.06 36.34 -2.48
CA GLN A 186 23.98 35.92 -3.54
C GLN A 186 25.43 35.82 -3.06
N ASN A 187 25.90 36.73 -2.20
CA ASN A 187 27.25 36.66 -1.63
C ASN A 187 27.41 35.49 -0.64
N GLU A 188 26.39 35.17 0.15
CA GLU A 188 26.41 34.03 1.08
C GLU A 188 26.41 32.69 0.33
N LEU A 189 25.63 32.56 -0.75
CA LEU A 189 25.63 31.36 -1.61
C LEU A 189 26.96 31.19 -2.39
N LEU A 190 27.55 32.28 -2.88
CA LEU A 190 28.89 32.24 -3.50
C LEU A 190 29.98 31.87 -2.49
N ALA A 191 29.90 32.32 -1.24
CA ALA A 191 30.81 31.92 -0.17
C ALA A 191 30.69 30.44 0.21
N LEU A 192 29.55 29.81 -0.07
CA LEU A 192 29.31 28.36 0.05
C LEU A 192 29.67 27.57 -1.24
N GLY A 193 30.19 28.24 -2.28
CA GLY A 193 30.66 27.62 -3.51
C GLY A 193 29.59 27.38 -4.59
N TYR A 194 28.35 27.83 -4.37
CA TYR A 194 27.25 27.66 -5.34
C TYR A 194 27.21 28.80 -6.36
N THR A 195 27.08 28.46 -7.64
CA THR A 195 26.86 29.42 -8.73
C THR A 195 25.43 29.25 -9.25
N ILE A 196 24.60 30.29 -9.15
CA ILE A 196 23.20 30.28 -9.58
C ILE A 196 22.91 31.54 -10.41
N SER A 197 22.17 31.38 -11.50
CA SER A 197 21.60 32.47 -12.30
C SER A 197 20.08 32.40 -12.23
N PHE A 198 19.41 33.53 -12.02
CA PHE A 198 17.96 33.65 -12.04
C PHE A 198 17.54 34.63 -13.13
N ASP A 199 16.62 34.21 -14.00
CA ASP A 199 15.84 35.08 -14.87
C ASP A 199 14.37 35.07 -14.40
N ALA A 200 13.68 36.20 -14.60
CA ALA A 200 12.32 36.53 -14.15
C ALA A 200 12.12 36.85 -12.65
N GLU A 201 11.31 37.88 -12.38
CA GLU A 201 10.89 38.33 -11.04
C GLU A 201 9.69 37.52 -10.54
N LEU A 202 9.67 37.17 -9.25
CA LEU A 202 8.53 36.53 -8.60
C LEU A 202 7.67 37.57 -7.87
N SER A 203 6.40 37.72 -8.29
CA SER A 203 5.42 38.64 -7.67
C SER A 203 4.32 37.85 -6.97
N LEU A 204 4.33 37.86 -5.63
CA LEU A 204 3.29 37.27 -4.80
C LEU A 204 2.36 38.37 -4.25
N GLY A 205 1.14 38.44 -4.77
CA GLY A 205 0.06 39.27 -4.22
C GLY A 205 -0.81 38.46 -3.26
N PHE A 206 -1.21 39.07 -2.14
CA PHE A 206 -2.05 38.42 -1.13
C PHE A 206 -3.28 39.28 -0.82
N THR A 207 -4.47 38.69 -0.93
CA THR A 207 -5.76 39.31 -0.61
C THR A 207 -6.37 38.63 0.61
N VAL A 208 -6.81 39.42 1.58
CA VAL A 208 -7.48 38.93 2.80
C VAL A 208 -8.92 39.43 2.80
N GLU A 209 -9.88 38.53 2.68
CA GLU A 209 -11.28 38.81 3.01
C GLU A 209 -11.53 38.50 4.50
N GLY A 210 -12.08 39.47 5.24
CA GLY A 210 -12.38 39.32 6.66
C GLY A 210 -13.82 38.87 6.91
N PRO A 211 -14.10 38.04 7.94
CA PRO A 211 -15.43 37.53 8.21
C PRO A 211 -16.35 38.59 8.86
N THR A 212 -17.57 38.75 8.34
CA THR A 212 -18.62 39.57 8.94
C THR A 212 -19.54 38.73 9.84
N ALA A 213 -19.44 38.92 11.15
CA ALA A 213 -20.37 38.32 12.11
C ALA A 213 -21.65 39.17 12.26
N THR A 214 -22.81 38.52 12.33
CA THR A 214 -24.08 39.15 12.76
C THR A 214 -24.81 38.23 13.72
N SER A 215 -25.17 38.73 14.90
CA SER A 215 -25.85 37.96 15.95
C SER A 215 -27.37 37.91 15.75
N GLY A 216 -27.98 36.76 16.02
CA GLY A 216 -29.44 36.59 16.09
C GLY A 216 -29.81 35.44 17.02
N SER A 217 -30.68 35.69 17.99
CA SER A 217 -31.13 34.70 18.99
C SER A 217 -32.65 34.56 18.96
N THR A 218 -33.13 33.32 18.82
CA THR A 218 -34.48 32.90 19.26
C THR A 218 -34.56 31.38 19.38
N THR A 219 -35.30 30.91 20.40
CA THR A 219 -35.61 29.49 20.64
C THR A 219 -36.90 29.05 19.95
N ALA A 220 -36.92 27.87 19.32
CA ALA A 220 -38.13 27.04 19.16
C ALA A 220 -37.77 25.59 18.79
N SER A 221 -38.54 24.62 19.28
CA SER A 221 -38.53 23.23 18.79
C SER A 221 -39.70 23.02 17.83
N ALA A 222 -39.49 22.36 16.70
CA ALA A 222 -40.55 21.71 15.92
C ALA A 222 -39.97 20.61 15.00
N THR A 223 -40.62 19.44 14.97
CA THR A 223 -40.30 18.35 14.05
C THR A 223 -41.28 18.38 12.87
N THR A 224 -40.78 18.53 11.63
CA THR A 224 -41.55 18.13 10.44
C THR A 224 -40.66 17.67 9.29
N THR A 225 -41.01 16.53 8.69
CA THR A 225 -40.49 16.01 7.43
C THR A 225 -41.00 16.82 6.24
N THR A 226 -40.18 17.04 5.21
CA THR A 226 -40.67 17.33 3.84
C THR A 226 -39.69 16.85 2.78
N SER A 227 -40.22 16.39 1.65
CA SER A 227 -39.46 15.75 0.57
C SER A 227 -38.79 16.73 -0.40
N SER A 228 -38.00 16.16 -1.30
CA SER A 228 -37.15 16.83 -2.29
C SER A 228 -37.85 17.76 -3.29
N THR A 229 -37.05 18.67 -3.86
CA THR A 229 -37.21 19.13 -5.25
C THR A 229 -35.82 19.41 -5.79
N ALA A 230 -35.44 18.74 -6.90
CA ALA A 230 -34.09 18.79 -7.46
C ALA A 230 -34.09 19.41 -8.86
N THR A 231 -33.12 20.28 -9.13
CA THR A 231 -32.89 20.84 -10.48
C THR A 231 -31.41 21.23 -10.64
N GLY A 232 -30.77 20.78 -11.71
CA GLY A 232 -29.38 21.13 -12.05
C GLY A 232 -28.40 19.97 -11.85
N SER A 233 -27.99 19.35 -12.95
CA SER A 233 -27.04 18.24 -12.97
C SER A 233 -25.59 18.73 -12.95
N ASN A 234 -24.81 18.32 -11.94
CA ASN A 234 -23.36 18.23 -12.07
C ASN A 234 -22.81 17.24 -11.03
N GLY A 235 -22.29 16.08 -11.46
CA GLY A 235 -21.66 15.06 -10.62
C GLY A 235 -22.54 14.49 -9.49
N THR A 236 -23.12 13.31 -9.67
CA THR A 236 -23.78 12.58 -8.57
C THR A 236 -22.73 12.12 -7.55
N ILE A 237 -22.49 12.92 -6.51
CA ILE A 237 -21.81 12.43 -5.30
C ILE A 237 -22.73 11.36 -4.70
N VAL A 238 -22.25 10.13 -4.59
CA VAL A 238 -23.01 9.03 -3.98
C VAL A 238 -23.06 9.26 -2.47
N GLY A 239 -24.10 9.97 -2.02
CA GLY A 239 -24.29 10.44 -0.64
C GLY A 239 -24.67 9.36 0.37
N GLY A 240 -23.98 8.22 0.34
CA GLY A 240 -24.04 7.16 1.35
C GLY A 240 -22.87 7.25 2.32
N GLU A 241 -22.92 6.48 3.41
CA GLU A 241 -21.76 6.28 4.28
C GLU A 241 -20.62 5.60 3.49
N LYS A 242 -19.39 5.81 3.96
CA LYS A 242 -18.18 5.18 3.42
C LYS A 242 -17.54 4.31 4.48
N LYS A 243 -17.29 3.04 4.14
CA LYS A 243 -16.66 2.07 5.03
C LYS A 243 -15.45 1.42 4.38
N VAL A 244 -14.48 1.06 5.21
CA VAL A 244 -13.36 0.19 4.84
C VAL A 244 -13.46 -1.06 5.69
N PHE A 245 -13.50 -2.23 5.07
CA PHE A 245 -13.49 -3.53 5.74
C PHE A 245 -12.16 -4.25 5.49
N ALA A 246 -11.86 -5.28 6.26
CA ALA A 246 -10.81 -6.25 5.90
C ALA A 246 -11.39 -7.67 5.81
N HIS A 247 -10.94 -8.42 4.81
CA HIS A 247 -11.34 -9.80 4.57
C HIS A 247 -10.61 -10.73 5.54
N PHE A 248 -11.35 -11.56 6.28
CA PHE A 248 -10.83 -12.32 7.41
C PHE A 248 -11.07 -13.82 7.20
N MET A 249 -10.01 -14.60 7.07
CA MET A 249 -10.07 -16.05 6.88
C MET A 249 -10.39 -16.74 8.21
N VAL A 250 -11.65 -17.13 8.41
CA VAL A 250 -12.07 -17.89 9.61
C VAL A 250 -11.53 -19.33 9.55
N GLY A 251 -11.39 -19.89 8.35
CA GLY A 251 -10.91 -21.24 8.08
C GLY A 251 -9.46 -21.56 8.48
N ILE A 252 -8.71 -20.60 9.04
CA ILE A 252 -7.39 -20.85 9.63
C ILE A 252 -7.36 -20.61 11.16
N VAL A 253 -8.34 -19.93 11.75
CA VAL A 253 -8.31 -19.51 13.17
C VAL A 253 -9.10 -20.44 14.09
N SER A 254 -9.05 -21.76 13.83
CA SER A 254 -9.81 -22.79 14.57
C SER A 254 -9.65 -22.74 16.10
N THR A 255 -8.53 -22.20 16.60
CA THR A 255 -8.14 -22.12 18.01
C THR A 255 -8.27 -20.72 18.64
N TYR A 256 -8.74 -19.69 17.91
CA TYR A 256 -8.93 -18.34 18.44
C TYR A 256 -9.86 -18.31 19.66
N THR A 257 -9.56 -17.40 20.58
CA THR A 257 -10.41 -17.01 21.71
C THR A 257 -11.06 -15.64 21.45
N GLN A 258 -12.10 -15.30 22.21
CA GLN A 258 -12.74 -13.98 22.16
C GLN A 258 -11.74 -12.83 22.40
N SER A 259 -10.68 -13.06 23.19
CA SER A 259 -9.61 -12.08 23.43
C SER A 259 -8.69 -11.86 22.22
N ASP A 260 -8.47 -12.88 21.39
CA ASP A 260 -7.64 -12.77 20.18
C ASP A 260 -8.41 -12.01 19.10
N TRP A 261 -9.70 -12.37 18.89
CA TRP A 261 -10.64 -11.60 18.07
C TRP A 261 -10.71 -10.13 18.49
N LEU A 262 -10.84 -9.85 19.80
CA LEU A 262 -10.89 -8.48 20.31
C LEU A 262 -9.60 -7.70 20.04
N ALA A 263 -8.44 -8.35 20.10
CA ALA A 263 -7.15 -7.70 19.82
C ALA A 263 -7.03 -7.30 18.32
N ASP A 264 -7.38 -8.22 17.41
CA ASP A 264 -7.39 -7.94 15.97
C ASP A 264 -8.40 -6.84 15.60
N MET A 265 -9.62 -6.92 16.14
CA MET A 265 -10.66 -5.92 15.87
C MET A 265 -10.28 -4.55 16.42
N GLN A 266 -9.67 -4.47 17.60
CA GLN A 266 -9.16 -3.21 18.17
C GLN A 266 -8.05 -2.61 17.29
N LEU A 267 -7.10 -3.42 16.82
CA LEU A 267 -6.01 -2.96 15.94
C LEU A 267 -6.54 -2.46 14.59
N ALA A 268 -7.53 -3.14 14.01
CA ALA A 268 -8.21 -2.72 12.79
C ALA A 268 -9.00 -1.39 13.00
N MET A 269 -9.73 -1.29 14.11
CA MET A 269 -10.50 -0.10 14.48
C MET A 269 -9.60 1.12 14.72
N ASP A 270 -8.45 0.95 15.39
CA ASP A 270 -7.47 2.02 15.63
C ASP A 270 -6.83 2.53 14.31
N ALA A 271 -6.75 1.67 13.29
CA ALA A 271 -6.36 2.06 11.93
C ALA A 271 -7.50 2.71 11.12
N GLY A 272 -8.72 2.73 11.65
CA GLY A 272 -9.91 3.31 11.03
C GLY A 272 -10.70 2.36 10.12
N ILE A 273 -10.41 1.06 10.15
CA ILE A 273 -11.21 0.01 9.48
C ILE A 273 -12.52 -0.16 10.27
N ASP A 274 -13.66 -0.22 9.58
CA ASP A 274 -15.01 -0.25 10.16
C ASP A 274 -15.52 -1.65 10.52
N GLY A 275 -14.86 -2.70 10.05
CA GLY A 275 -15.27 -4.08 10.32
C GLY A 275 -14.52 -5.17 9.56
N PHE A 276 -14.87 -6.42 9.85
CA PHE A 276 -14.34 -7.60 9.15
C PHE A 276 -15.41 -8.33 8.32
N ALA A 277 -15.02 -8.74 7.11
CA ALA A 277 -15.75 -9.70 6.28
C ALA A 277 -15.28 -11.12 6.64
N LEU A 278 -16.05 -11.82 7.47
CA LEU A 278 -15.70 -13.12 8.04
C LEU A 278 -15.91 -14.23 6.99
N ASN A 279 -14.84 -14.63 6.31
CA ASN A 279 -14.83 -15.70 5.30
C ASN A 279 -14.97 -17.07 5.97
N ILE A 280 -16.07 -17.77 5.67
CA ILE A 280 -16.35 -19.11 6.19
C ILE A 280 -16.46 -20.18 5.08
N GLY A 281 -15.75 -21.28 5.31
CA GLY A 281 -16.07 -22.59 4.75
C GLY A 281 -17.08 -23.34 5.62
N VAL A 282 -17.30 -24.63 5.30
CA VAL A 282 -18.23 -25.52 6.01
C VAL A 282 -17.59 -26.27 7.19
N ASP A 283 -16.49 -25.73 7.72
CA ASP A 283 -15.70 -26.30 8.81
C ASP A 283 -16.50 -26.50 10.10
N SER A 284 -16.17 -27.56 10.85
CA SER A 284 -16.86 -27.92 12.09
C SER A 284 -16.64 -26.97 13.27
N TYR A 285 -15.90 -25.88 13.06
CA TYR A 285 -15.64 -24.81 14.03
C TYR A 285 -16.08 -23.41 13.52
N SER A 286 -16.59 -23.28 12.28
CA SER A 286 -17.02 -21.99 11.71
C SER A 286 -18.07 -21.32 12.62
N GLU A 287 -19.12 -22.03 13.00
CA GLU A 287 -20.18 -21.51 13.89
C GLU A 287 -19.61 -21.01 15.23
N SER A 288 -18.75 -21.79 15.88
CA SER A 288 -18.13 -21.42 17.15
C SER A 288 -17.11 -20.27 17.05
N GLN A 289 -16.46 -20.07 15.90
CA GLN A 289 -15.57 -18.92 15.70
C GLN A 289 -16.36 -17.66 15.32
N LEU A 290 -17.50 -17.79 14.63
CA LEU A 290 -18.45 -16.69 14.46
C LEU A 290 -19.05 -16.26 15.80
N ASP A 291 -19.47 -17.18 16.67
CA ASP A 291 -19.91 -16.87 18.04
C ASP A 291 -18.89 -16.02 18.80
N LEU A 292 -17.60 -16.39 18.74
CA LEU A 292 -16.52 -15.65 19.39
C LEU A 292 -16.24 -14.29 18.73
N ALA A 293 -16.28 -14.20 17.39
CA ALA A 293 -16.08 -12.97 16.63
C ALA A 293 -17.20 -11.95 16.89
N TYR A 294 -18.47 -12.36 16.76
CA TYR A 294 -19.62 -11.49 17.04
C TYR A 294 -19.64 -11.08 18.52
N ALA A 295 -19.40 -12.00 19.46
CA ALA A 295 -19.32 -11.65 20.89
C ALA A 295 -18.12 -10.77 21.26
N ALA A 296 -17.01 -10.80 20.52
CA ALA A 296 -15.92 -9.83 20.67
C ALA A 296 -16.34 -8.45 20.14
N CYS A 297 -16.89 -8.42 18.92
CA CYS A 297 -17.32 -7.19 18.25
C CYS A 297 -18.44 -6.45 19.02
N GLU A 298 -19.37 -7.17 19.67
CA GLU A 298 -20.40 -6.59 20.55
C GLU A 298 -19.83 -5.83 21.77
N THR A 299 -18.55 -5.97 22.10
CA THR A 299 -17.89 -5.19 23.16
C THR A 299 -17.23 -3.91 22.66
N LEU A 300 -17.15 -3.71 21.34
CA LEU A 300 -16.58 -2.52 20.70
C LEU A 300 -17.67 -1.51 20.31
N SER A 301 -17.29 -0.24 20.25
CA SER A 301 -18.09 0.82 19.64
C SER A 301 -17.62 1.06 18.20
N ASP A 302 -18.55 1.21 17.27
CA ASP A 302 -18.32 1.62 15.87
C ASP A 302 -17.52 0.66 14.97
N PHE A 303 -17.10 -0.52 15.48
CA PHE A 303 -16.65 -1.67 14.68
C PHE A 303 -17.80 -2.65 14.39
N ASN A 304 -17.72 -3.40 13.30
CA ASN A 304 -18.79 -4.30 12.82
C ASN A 304 -18.21 -5.62 12.27
N VAL A 305 -19.06 -6.63 12.10
CA VAL A 305 -18.75 -7.84 11.32
C VAL A 305 -19.89 -8.23 10.41
N PHE A 306 -19.58 -8.95 9.33
CA PHE A 306 -20.55 -9.64 8.49
C PHE A 306 -19.94 -10.91 7.90
N ILE A 307 -20.78 -11.86 7.49
CA ILE A 307 -20.33 -13.13 6.92
C ILE A 307 -20.02 -12.96 5.42
N SER A 308 -18.88 -13.50 5.01
CA SER A 308 -18.54 -13.81 3.62
C SER A 308 -18.61 -15.33 3.43
N PHE A 309 -19.56 -15.83 2.64
CA PHE A 309 -19.68 -17.26 2.38
C PHE A 309 -18.71 -17.69 1.26
N ASP A 310 -17.87 -18.70 1.48
CA ASP A 310 -16.98 -19.22 0.43
C ASP A 310 -17.67 -20.30 -0.42
N PHE A 311 -18.01 -19.99 -1.66
CA PHE A 311 -18.64 -20.92 -2.61
C PHE A 311 -17.67 -21.87 -3.32
N ASN A 312 -16.41 -21.97 -2.85
CA ASN A 312 -15.56 -23.14 -3.04
C ASN A 312 -15.99 -24.30 -2.11
N TRP A 313 -16.61 -23.99 -0.96
CA TRP A 313 -17.13 -24.97 0.01
C TRP A 313 -18.67 -25.05 0.04
N TYR A 314 -19.33 -23.88 -0.03
CA TYR A 314 -20.76 -23.77 -0.26
C TYR A 314 -21.09 -24.04 -1.74
N THR A 315 -22.38 -24.22 -2.06
CA THR A 315 -22.83 -24.39 -3.46
C THR A 315 -24.04 -23.52 -3.72
N THR A 316 -24.27 -23.14 -4.99
CA THR A 316 -25.40 -22.28 -5.38
C THR A 316 -26.78 -22.91 -5.11
N ALA A 317 -26.85 -24.21 -4.80
CA ALA A 317 -28.05 -24.90 -4.34
C ALA A 317 -28.29 -24.82 -2.82
N ASN A 318 -27.30 -24.38 -2.03
CA ASN A 318 -27.32 -24.45 -0.55
C ASN A 318 -28.02 -23.25 0.13
N VAL A 319 -29.07 -22.72 -0.50
CA VAL A 319 -29.85 -21.54 -0.01
C VAL A 319 -30.21 -21.66 1.47
N THR A 320 -30.68 -22.83 1.92
CA THR A 320 -31.08 -23.06 3.32
C THR A 320 -29.90 -23.07 4.28
N GLY A 321 -28.73 -23.61 3.91
CA GLY A 321 -27.54 -23.60 4.78
C GLY A 321 -27.00 -22.20 5.02
N VAL A 322 -26.95 -21.38 3.96
CA VAL A 322 -26.62 -19.95 4.04
C VAL A 322 -27.66 -19.20 4.89
N ALA A 323 -28.95 -19.46 4.66
CA ALA A 323 -30.03 -18.80 5.41
C ALA A 323 -30.07 -19.19 6.89
N ASP A 324 -29.78 -20.45 7.25
CA ASP A 324 -29.77 -20.91 8.62
C ASP A 324 -28.55 -20.37 9.39
N MET A 325 -27.37 -20.31 8.76
CA MET A 325 -26.19 -19.65 9.34
C MET A 325 -26.44 -18.15 9.59
N LEU A 326 -27.01 -17.42 8.62
CA LEU A 326 -27.33 -15.99 8.78
C LEU A 326 -28.32 -15.71 9.93
N LYS A 327 -29.27 -16.61 10.20
CA LYS A 327 -30.26 -16.43 11.30
C LYS A 327 -29.63 -16.39 12.68
N LEU A 328 -28.49 -17.04 12.88
CA LEU A 328 -27.79 -17.05 14.17
C LEU A 328 -27.28 -15.65 14.53
N PHE A 329 -26.78 -14.92 13.54
CA PHE A 329 -25.99 -13.69 13.75
C PHE A 329 -26.68 -12.39 13.33
N LYS A 330 -27.70 -12.43 12.45
CA LYS A 330 -28.31 -11.22 11.87
C LYS A 330 -28.83 -10.19 12.89
N ASP A 331 -29.26 -10.66 14.07
CA ASP A 331 -29.90 -9.85 15.11
C ASP A 331 -28.92 -9.40 16.21
N SER A 332 -27.63 -9.74 16.08
CA SER A 332 -26.54 -9.17 16.88
C SER A 332 -26.38 -7.67 16.60
N SER A 333 -25.98 -6.90 17.62
CA SER A 333 -25.61 -5.49 17.45
C SER A 333 -24.29 -5.29 16.70
N ALA A 334 -23.48 -6.34 16.54
CA ALA A 334 -22.24 -6.31 15.77
C ALA A 334 -22.45 -6.55 14.26
N GLN A 335 -23.63 -7.03 13.84
CA GLN A 335 -23.93 -7.27 12.43
C GLN A 335 -23.96 -5.96 11.64
N TYR A 336 -23.05 -5.79 10.68
CA TYR A 336 -23.09 -4.63 9.78
C TYR A 336 -24.41 -4.59 9.00
N ARG A 337 -25.03 -3.41 8.92
CA ARG A 337 -26.35 -3.21 8.31
C ARG A 337 -26.37 -1.94 7.45
N VAL A 338 -27.00 -2.04 6.27
CA VAL A 338 -27.19 -0.91 5.32
C VAL A 338 -28.68 -0.80 5.01
N ASP A 339 -29.23 0.42 5.03
CA ASP A 339 -30.69 0.67 4.95
C ASP A 339 -31.53 -0.16 5.94
N GLY A 340 -30.92 -0.52 7.07
CA GLY A 340 -31.49 -1.39 8.10
C GLY A 340 -31.42 -2.88 7.80
N LYS A 341 -30.88 -3.32 6.66
CA LYS A 341 -30.79 -4.74 6.22
C LYS A 341 -29.45 -5.37 6.62
N PRO A 342 -29.36 -6.65 7.00
CA PRO A 342 -28.08 -7.34 7.24
C PRO A 342 -27.21 -7.33 5.98
N PHE A 343 -25.98 -6.84 6.10
CA PHE A 343 -24.98 -6.94 5.05
C PHE A 343 -24.41 -8.36 4.99
N VAL A 344 -24.14 -8.85 3.77
CA VAL A 344 -23.55 -10.18 3.53
C VAL A 344 -22.76 -10.16 2.22
N SER A 345 -21.66 -10.89 2.15
CA SER A 345 -20.90 -11.10 0.92
C SER A 345 -20.65 -12.58 0.66
N SER A 346 -19.90 -12.87 -0.41
CA SER A 346 -19.36 -14.19 -0.69
C SER A 346 -18.05 -14.09 -1.44
N PHE A 347 -17.19 -15.09 -1.27
CA PHE A 347 -16.17 -15.40 -2.26
C PHE A 347 -16.80 -16.30 -3.32
N ILE A 348 -16.76 -15.85 -4.58
CA ILE A 348 -17.41 -16.46 -5.76
C ILE A 348 -18.90 -16.79 -5.54
N GLY A 349 -19.47 -17.68 -6.35
CA GLY A 349 -20.87 -18.13 -6.24
C GLY A 349 -21.84 -17.53 -7.27
N ASP A 350 -21.34 -17.01 -8.40
CA ASP A 350 -22.12 -16.39 -9.48
C ASP A 350 -23.46 -17.11 -9.77
N GLY A 351 -24.54 -16.33 -9.82
CA GLY A 351 -25.90 -16.85 -10.01
C GLY A 351 -26.60 -17.39 -8.74
N PHE A 352 -26.00 -17.29 -7.54
CA PHE A 352 -26.69 -17.64 -6.29
C PHE A 352 -27.85 -16.69 -5.97
N ASP A 353 -28.98 -17.25 -5.52
CA ASP A 353 -30.23 -16.51 -5.26
C ASP A 353 -30.32 -16.02 -3.80
N TRP A 354 -29.81 -14.82 -3.58
CA TRP A 354 -29.91 -14.12 -2.29
C TRP A 354 -31.36 -13.73 -1.92
N SER A 355 -32.29 -13.69 -2.87
CA SER A 355 -33.70 -13.40 -2.56
C SER A 355 -34.41 -14.59 -1.91
N SER A 356 -34.06 -15.82 -2.31
CA SER A 356 -34.51 -17.03 -1.62
C SER A 356 -33.84 -17.22 -0.25
N VAL A 357 -32.61 -16.72 -0.05
CA VAL A 357 -31.99 -16.65 1.28
C VAL A 357 -32.75 -15.66 2.16
N ALA A 358 -32.95 -14.42 1.72
CA ALA A 358 -33.73 -13.39 2.41
C ALA A 358 -35.15 -13.88 2.79
N SER A 359 -35.82 -14.59 1.87
CA SER A 359 -37.14 -15.20 2.09
C SER A 359 -37.15 -16.27 3.18
N GLN A 360 -36.05 -17.02 3.36
CA GLN A 360 -35.90 -18.01 4.44
C GLN A 360 -35.42 -17.38 5.76
N VAL A 361 -34.63 -16.31 5.71
CA VAL A 361 -34.20 -15.50 6.84
C VAL A 361 -35.37 -14.70 7.45
N GLY A 362 -36.34 -14.31 6.61
CA GLY A 362 -37.52 -13.53 7.01
C GLY A 362 -37.29 -12.01 6.97
N GLU A 363 -36.21 -11.56 6.33
CA GLU A 363 -35.74 -10.18 6.30
C GLU A 363 -35.00 -9.91 4.98
N GLU A 364 -35.10 -8.70 4.42
CA GLU A 364 -34.31 -8.35 3.23
C GLU A 364 -32.83 -8.24 3.57
N LEU A 365 -31.96 -8.73 2.69
CA LEU A 365 -30.50 -8.71 2.83
C LEU A 365 -29.86 -7.63 1.95
N TYR A 366 -28.74 -7.08 2.40
CA TYR A 366 -27.87 -6.22 1.58
C TYR A 366 -26.69 -7.05 1.06
N ALA A 367 -26.96 -7.88 0.05
CA ALA A 367 -25.94 -8.80 -0.49
C ALA A 367 -24.99 -8.07 -1.47
N VAL A 368 -23.69 -8.14 -1.19
CA VAL A 368 -22.59 -7.61 -2.03
C VAL A 368 -21.54 -8.72 -2.27
N PRO A 369 -21.89 -9.78 -3.04
CA PRO A 369 -21.00 -10.90 -3.31
C PRO A 369 -19.90 -10.57 -4.32
N TYR A 370 -18.78 -11.31 -4.30
CA TYR A 370 -17.85 -11.35 -5.42
C TYR A 370 -18.43 -12.24 -6.53
N PHE A 371 -19.20 -11.62 -7.42
CA PHE A 371 -19.55 -12.19 -8.74
C PHE A 371 -18.88 -11.37 -9.84
N GLN A 372 -18.68 -11.95 -11.02
CA GLN A 372 -18.08 -11.23 -12.15
C GLN A 372 -18.97 -10.06 -12.62
N ALA A 373 -18.36 -8.93 -12.99
CA ALA A 373 -19.07 -7.80 -13.61
C ALA A 373 -19.72 -8.20 -14.95
N THR A 374 -21.01 -8.52 -14.90
CA THR A 374 -21.88 -8.87 -16.05
C THR A 374 -23.29 -8.34 -15.81
N GLU A 375 -24.05 -8.10 -16.87
CA GLU A 375 -25.46 -7.69 -16.74
C GLU A 375 -26.30 -8.73 -15.98
N ASP A 376 -26.06 -10.03 -16.19
CA ASP A 376 -26.77 -11.11 -15.52
C ASP A 376 -26.51 -11.11 -14.00
N ASN A 377 -25.25 -10.96 -13.57
CA ASN A 377 -24.91 -10.91 -12.14
C ASN A 377 -25.41 -9.63 -11.47
N VAL A 378 -25.36 -8.48 -12.17
CA VAL A 378 -25.92 -7.23 -11.65
C VAL A 378 -27.45 -7.30 -11.54
N ASN A 379 -28.14 -8.04 -12.42
CA ASN A 379 -29.58 -8.26 -12.35
C ASN A 379 -30.02 -9.47 -11.49
N ASN A 380 -29.07 -10.22 -10.91
CA ASN A 380 -29.37 -11.40 -10.11
C ASN A 380 -30.19 -11.07 -8.83
N ALA A 381 -31.01 -12.03 -8.40
CA ALA A 381 -32.04 -11.86 -7.39
C ALA A 381 -31.45 -11.65 -5.98
N GLY A 382 -31.89 -10.59 -5.31
CA GLY A 382 -31.44 -10.22 -3.96
C GLY A 382 -30.07 -9.52 -3.89
N VAL A 383 -29.32 -9.46 -4.99
CA VAL A 383 -28.04 -8.74 -5.07
C VAL A 383 -28.28 -7.23 -4.94
N SER A 384 -27.66 -6.59 -3.95
CA SER A 384 -27.72 -5.15 -3.68
C SER A 384 -26.48 -4.39 -4.18
N GLY A 385 -25.37 -5.09 -4.38
CA GLY A 385 -24.14 -4.59 -4.97
C GLY A 385 -23.26 -5.74 -5.47
N LEU A 386 -22.10 -5.44 -6.03
CA LEU A 386 -21.06 -6.45 -6.30
C LEU A 386 -19.72 -6.01 -5.71
N PHE A 387 -18.98 -7.00 -5.22
CA PHE A 387 -17.58 -6.92 -4.85
C PHE A 387 -16.73 -7.44 -6.01
N SER A 388 -15.44 -7.08 -6.06
CA SER A 388 -14.47 -7.67 -6.98
C SER A 388 -13.28 -8.21 -6.22
N TRP A 389 -12.71 -9.34 -6.66
CA TRP A 389 -11.45 -9.86 -6.12
C TRP A 389 -10.20 -9.35 -6.86
N ALA A 390 -10.37 -8.47 -7.85
CA ALA A 390 -9.28 -7.95 -8.69
C ALA A 390 -8.42 -6.92 -7.94
N ALA A 391 -7.66 -7.36 -6.94
CA ALA A 391 -6.72 -6.52 -6.19
C ALA A 391 -5.33 -6.41 -6.86
N TRP A 392 -4.96 -7.39 -7.71
CA TRP A 392 -3.61 -7.54 -8.27
C TRP A 392 -3.62 -7.64 -9.81
N PRO A 393 -2.53 -7.20 -10.49
CA PRO A 393 -2.40 -7.38 -11.93
C PRO A 393 -2.31 -8.87 -12.30
N GLY A 394 -3.22 -9.33 -13.15
CA GLY A 394 -3.32 -10.74 -13.57
C GLY A 394 -4.27 -11.62 -12.74
N GLN A 395 -4.92 -11.06 -11.70
CA GLN A 395 -5.81 -11.82 -10.81
C GLN A 395 -6.95 -12.55 -11.54
N LEU A 396 -7.56 -11.93 -12.56
CA LEU A 396 -8.82 -12.39 -13.17
C LEU A 396 -8.79 -13.87 -13.60
N ASP A 397 -7.68 -14.32 -14.17
CA ASP A 397 -7.45 -15.70 -14.61
C ASP A 397 -6.43 -16.44 -13.72
N ASN A 398 -5.99 -15.82 -12.62
CA ASN A 398 -4.84 -16.22 -11.79
C ASN A 398 -3.53 -16.43 -12.59
N VAL A 399 -3.27 -15.55 -13.57
CA VAL A 399 -2.06 -15.58 -14.42
C VAL A 399 -1.28 -14.29 -14.22
N PRO A 400 -0.07 -14.33 -13.61
CA PRO A 400 0.76 -13.15 -13.47
C PRO A 400 1.08 -12.47 -14.81
N VAL A 401 1.07 -11.14 -14.79
CA VAL A 401 1.43 -10.28 -15.93
C VAL A 401 2.45 -9.23 -15.47
N ASN A 402 3.31 -8.78 -16.40
CA ASN A 402 4.24 -7.68 -16.16
C ASN A 402 3.59 -6.34 -16.55
N GLU A 403 2.49 -6.02 -15.87
CA GLU A 403 1.70 -4.81 -16.04
C GLU A 403 1.34 -4.28 -14.65
N ASP A 404 1.20 -2.97 -14.52
CA ASP A 404 0.83 -2.32 -13.26
C ASP A 404 -0.70 -2.35 -13.08
N MET A 405 -1.17 -2.33 -11.84
CA MET A 405 -2.62 -2.39 -11.56
C MET A 405 -3.33 -1.13 -12.07
N SER A 406 -4.55 -1.27 -12.60
CA SER A 406 -5.34 -0.13 -13.11
C SER A 406 -6.81 -0.21 -12.72
N THR A 407 -7.47 0.95 -12.68
CA THR A 407 -8.91 1.08 -12.39
C THR A 407 -9.83 0.48 -13.46
N SER A 408 -9.28 -0.03 -14.57
CA SER A 408 -10.03 -0.59 -15.70
C SER A 408 -11.07 -1.65 -15.31
N ARG A 409 -10.77 -2.49 -14.31
CA ARG A 409 -11.73 -3.50 -13.81
C ARG A 409 -12.80 -2.85 -12.93
N ASP A 410 -12.42 -1.94 -12.03
CA ASP A 410 -13.34 -1.22 -11.13
C ASP A 410 -14.38 -0.41 -11.90
N ILE A 411 -13.95 0.31 -12.94
CA ILE A 411 -14.82 1.05 -13.87
C ILE A 411 -15.84 0.10 -14.52
N ALA A 412 -15.43 -1.11 -14.91
CA ALA A 412 -16.34 -2.10 -15.51
C ALA A 412 -17.37 -2.67 -14.51
N TYR A 413 -17.11 -2.64 -13.19
CA TYR A 413 -18.15 -2.89 -12.18
C TYR A 413 -19.05 -1.66 -12.04
N LEU A 414 -18.46 -0.48 -11.81
CA LEU A 414 -19.18 0.78 -11.56
C LEU A 414 -20.16 1.12 -12.68
N ASP A 415 -19.75 1.05 -13.94
CA ASP A 415 -20.58 1.43 -15.08
C ASP A 415 -21.85 0.55 -15.23
N LEU A 416 -21.81 -0.71 -14.79
CA LEU A 416 -22.97 -1.61 -14.73
C LEU A 416 -23.84 -1.39 -13.48
N LEU A 417 -23.19 -1.16 -12.33
CA LEU A 417 -23.83 -1.04 -11.02
C LEU A 417 -24.55 0.30 -10.85
N GLU A 418 -23.93 1.41 -11.27
CA GLU A 418 -24.54 2.75 -11.23
C GLU A 418 -25.78 2.83 -12.13
N ALA A 419 -25.74 2.21 -13.31
CA ALA A 419 -26.90 2.09 -14.21
C ALA A 419 -28.09 1.34 -13.56
N SER A 420 -27.82 0.55 -12.53
CA SER A 420 -28.79 -0.25 -11.77
C SER A 420 -29.08 0.32 -10.37
N ASN A 421 -28.47 1.45 -9.98
CA ASN A 421 -28.45 1.99 -8.61
C ASN A 421 -28.06 0.90 -7.57
N LYS A 422 -26.99 0.15 -7.85
CA LYS A 422 -26.41 -0.86 -6.97
C LYS A 422 -25.00 -0.46 -6.53
N THR A 423 -24.56 -1.00 -5.40
CA THR A 423 -23.30 -0.61 -4.78
C THR A 423 -22.10 -1.36 -5.34
N TYR A 424 -20.96 -0.69 -5.46
CA TYR A 424 -19.68 -1.33 -5.72
C TYR A 424 -18.83 -1.38 -4.45
N MET A 425 -18.20 -2.53 -4.20
CA MET A 425 -17.15 -2.70 -3.20
C MET A 425 -15.81 -2.95 -3.89
N MET A 426 -14.83 -2.09 -3.63
CA MET A 426 -13.54 -2.05 -4.32
C MET A 426 -12.48 -2.84 -3.54
N PRO A 427 -11.75 -3.79 -4.16
CA PRO A 427 -10.67 -4.49 -3.49
C PRO A 427 -9.39 -3.67 -3.43
N VAL A 428 -8.64 -3.79 -2.33
CA VAL A 428 -7.24 -3.38 -2.22
C VAL A 428 -6.39 -4.46 -1.58
N SER A 429 -5.13 -4.57 -1.98
CA SER A 429 -4.16 -5.49 -1.37
C SER A 429 -2.73 -4.97 -1.58
N SER A 430 -1.80 -5.33 -0.70
CA SER A 430 -0.42 -4.84 -0.73
C SER A 430 0.51 -5.67 -1.63
N TRP A 431 0.31 -6.99 -1.68
CA TRP A 431 1.21 -7.96 -2.30
C TRP A 431 0.45 -9.24 -2.67
N PHE A 432 1.08 -10.19 -3.37
CA PHE A 432 0.57 -11.56 -3.49
C PHE A 432 1.72 -12.51 -3.80
N SER A 433 1.92 -13.54 -2.97
CA SER A 433 2.91 -14.60 -3.21
C SER A 433 2.44 -15.90 -2.59
N THR A 434 2.57 -17.02 -3.30
CA THR A 434 2.11 -18.32 -2.86
C THR A 434 3.08 -19.40 -3.32
N HIS A 435 3.39 -20.36 -2.44
CA HIS A 435 4.47 -21.34 -2.66
C HIS A 435 4.09 -22.74 -2.12
N PHE A 436 2.84 -23.14 -2.33
CA PHE A 436 2.33 -24.47 -1.99
C PHE A 436 2.82 -25.51 -3.02
N GLY A 437 3.66 -26.44 -2.59
CA GLY A 437 4.22 -27.52 -3.38
C GLY A 437 3.32 -28.75 -3.44
N THR A 438 3.93 -29.93 -3.59
CA THR A 438 3.22 -31.22 -3.74
C THR A 438 2.80 -31.85 -2.41
N GLU A 439 3.17 -31.24 -1.28
CA GLU A 439 2.77 -31.60 0.08
C GLU A 439 1.28 -31.32 0.37
N VAL A 440 0.64 -30.40 -0.36
CA VAL A 440 -0.80 -30.14 -0.30
C VAL A 440 -1.52 -30.58 -1.59
N SER A 441 -2.82 -30.83 -1.51
CA SER A 441 -3.65 -31.27 -2.65
C SER A 441 -4.00 -30.16 -3.64
N TYR A 442 -3.63 -28.91 -3.35
CA TYR A 442 -4.01 -27.69 -4.07
C TYR A 442 -2.79 -26.83 -4.46
N SER A 443 -1.69 -27.48 -4.87
CA SER A 443 -0.40 -26.83 -5.23
C SER A 443 -0.56 -25.55 -6.05
N LYS A 444 0.12 -24.50 -5.59
CA LYS A 444 -0.12 -23.09 -5.94
C LYS A 444 1.20 -22.31 -5.81
N ASN A 445 1.88 -22.06 -6.92
CA ASN A 445 3.23 -21.48 -6.95
C ASN A 445 3.34 -20.29 -7.93
N TRP A 446 2.99 -19.08 -7.46
CA TRP A 446 3.09 -17.85 -8.24
C TRP A 446 3.21 -16.58 -7.38
N VAL A 447 3.55 -15.47 -8.03
CA VAL A 447 3.66 -14.13 -7.43
C VAL A 447 3.09 -13.13 -8.44
N PHE A 448 2.22 -12.22 -7.99
CA PHE A 448 1.76 -11.10 -8.85
C PHE A 448 2.73 -9.93 -8.72
N LYS A 449 2.74 -9.01 -9.70
CA LYS A 449 3.56 -7.79 -9.62
C LYS A 449 2.99 -6.85 -8.54
N GLY A 450 3.46 -7.01 -7.30
CA GLY A 450 2.98 -6.30 -6.11
C GLY A 450 3.85 -5.14 -5.64
N GLU A 451 4.99 -4.89 -6.30
CA GLU A 451 6.11 -4.14 -5.69
C GLU A 451 5.79 -2.69 -5.28
N THR A 452 5.02 -1.97 -6.08
CA THR A 452 4.51 -0.61 -5.78
C THR A 452 3.01 -0.62 -5.42
N LEU A 453 2.36 -1.79 -5.53
CA LEU A 453 0.91 -1.95 -5.62
C LEU A 453 0.14 -1.30 -4.47
N TRP A 454 0.63 -1.42 -3.23
CA TRP A 454 -0.06 -0.84 -2.08
C TRP A 454 -0.22 0.67 -2.20
N LYS A 455 0.77 1.38 -2.75
CA LYS A 455 0.62 2.82 -3.03
C LYS A 455 -0.35 3.03 -4.18
N ASP A 456 -0.08 2.43 -5.34
CA ASP A 456 -0.79 2.71 -6.57
C ASP A 456 -2.29 2.41 -6.42
N ARG A 457 -2.62 1.34 -5.70
CA ARG A 457 -3.99 0.92 -5.43
C ARG A 457 -4.71 1.84 -4.44
N TRP A 458 -4.03 2.34 -3.41
CA TRP A 458 -4.61 3.31 -2.48
C TRP A 458 -4.77 4.71 -3.11
N ASP A 459 -3.87 5.12 -4.01
CA ASP A 459 -4.06 6.32 -4.84
C ASP A 459 -5.31 6.16 -5.73
N GLN A 460 -5.49 5.00 -6.38
CA GLN A 460 -6.67 4.68 -7.19
C GLN A 460 -7.99 4.71 -6.39
N VAL A 461 -8.00 4.25 -5.13
CA VAL A 461 -9.17 4.38 -4.24
C VAL A 461 -9.61 5.83 -4.05
N LEU A 462 -8.66 6.78 -4.05
CA LEU A 462 -8.97 8.21 -3.94
C LEU A 462 -9.34 8.82 -5.29
N GLU A 463 -8.72 8.37 -6.39
CA GLU A 463 -9.03 8.79 -7.78
C GLU A 463 -10.51 8.57 -8.12
N ILE A 464 -10.99 7.33 -7.98
CA ILE A 464 -12.41 6.97 -8.24
C ILE A 464 -13.29 7.03 -6.98
N GLY A 465 -12.76 7.57 -5.88
CA GLY A 465 -13.38 7.52 -4.56
C GLY A 465 -14.74 8.22 -4.46
N ASN A 466 -15.10 9.11 -5.39
CA ASN A 466 -16.44 9.71 -5.46
C ASN A 466 -17.54 8.75 -5.96
N ARG A 467 -17.18 7.62 -6.59
CA ARG A 467 -18.09 6.56 -7.09
C ARG A 467 -18.18 5.35 -6.15
N VAL A 468 -17.26 5.20 -5.20
CA VAL A 468 -17.09 4.00 -4.36
C VAL A 468 -17.59 4.25 -2.93
N ASN A 469 -18.48 3.38 -2.42
CA ASN A 469 -18.92 3.44 -1.01
C ASN A 469 -18.10 2.55 -0.09
N PHE A 470 -17.77 1.33 -0.53
CA PHE A 470 -17.07 0.35 0.30
C PHE A 470 -15.73 -0.03 -0.32
N VAL A 471 -14.72 -0.18 0.52
CA VAL A 471 -13.42 -0.77 0.19
C VAL A 471 -13.25 -2.01 1.05
N GLU A 472 -12.76 -3.11 0.49
CA GLU A 472 -12.38 -4.30 1.25
C GLU A 472 -10.89 -4.58 1.06
N ILE A 473 -10.15 -4.60 2.17
CA ILE A 473 -8.74 -4.97 2.22
C ILE A 473 -8.65 -6.50 2.17
N VAL A 474 -8.07 -7.01 1.09
CA VAL A 474 -7.78 -8.43 0.86
C VAL A 474 -6.30 -8.64 1.20
N THR A 475 -5.93 -9.00 2.43
CA THR A 475 -6.73 -9.55 3.55
C THR A 475 -6.22 -9.05 4.91
N TRP A 476 -6.93 -9.35 5.99
CA TRP A 476 -6.39 -9.26 7.34
C TRP A 476 -5.32 -10.33 7.61
N ASN A 477 -5.62 -11.62 7.41
CA ASN A 477 -4.83 -12.74 7.93
C ASN A 477 -4.50 -13.88 6.92
N ASP A 478 -4.57 -13.66 5.61
CA ASP A 478 -4.11 -14.70 4.67
C ASP A 478 -2.57 -14.75 4.60
N TYR A 479 -2.02 -15.70 5.35
CA TYR A 479 -0.59 -15.99 5.41
C TYR A 479 -0.13 -16.83 4.20
N GLY A 480 -0.98 -17.71 3.67
CA GLY A 480 -0.67 -18.60 2.54
C GLY A 480 -0.49 -17.87 1.21
N GLU A 481 -1.27 -16.83 0.98
CA GLU A 481 -1.21 -16.00 -0.25
C GLU A 481 -0.41 -14.70 -0.05
N SER A 482 0.28 -14.59 1.11
CA SER A 482 1.22 -13.52 1.44
C SER A 482 0.64 -12.10 1.39
N HIS A 483 -0.66 -11.96 1.68
CA HIS A 483 -1.39 -10.70 1.57
C HIS A 483 -2.24 -10.34 2.79
N HIS A 484 -1.94 -10.95 3.93
CA HIS A 484 -2.28 -10.40 5.24
C HIS A 484 -1.64 -9.01 5.44
N ILE A 485 -2.32 -8.15 6.20
CA ILE A 485 -1.73 -6.94 6.81
C ILE A 485 -1.79 -6.98 8.35
N GLY A 486 -2.61 -7.88 8.93
CA GLY A 486 -2.65 -8.16 10.36
C GLY A 486 -1.41 -8.89 10.86
N PRO A 487 -1.26 -9.08 12.18
CA PRO A 487 -0.07 -9.73 12.74
C PRO A 487 -0.01 -11.22 12.41
N TYR A 488 1.19 -11.76 12.14
CA TYR A 488 1.41 -13.19 11.97
C TYR A 488 1.40 -13.96 13.30
N ASP A 489 1.89 -13.35 14.38
CA ASP A 489 2.04 -13.97 15.71
C ASP A 489 0.71 -14.09 16.50
N THR A 490 -0.40 -14.32 15.80
CA THR A 490 -1.72 -14.63 16.38
C THR A 490 -2.02 -16.14 16.29
N PRO A 491 -2.88 -16.72 17.15
CA PRO A 491 -3.19 -18.15 17.10
C PRO A 491 -3.90 -18.61 15.81
N HIS A 492 -3.15 -19.21 14.88
CA HIS A 492 -3.67 -19.77 13.64
C HIS A 492 -3.29 -21.24 13.45
N THR A 493 -3.91 -21.87 12.46
CA THR A 493 -3.65 -23.24 12.00
C THR A 493 -2.70 -23.13 10.81
N ASP A 494 -1.49 -23.66 10.93
CA ASP A 494 -0.51 -23.68 9.83
C ASP A 494 -0.95 -24.68 8.75
N ASP A 495 -1.13 -24.17 7.53
CA ASP A 495 -1.45 -24.90 6.30
C ASP A 495 -0.19 -25.32 5.50
N SER A 496 0.99 -25.11 6.10
CA SER A 496 2.35 -25.13 5.56
C SER A 496 2.90 -23.79 5.05
N SER A 497 2.11 -22.71 5.11
CA SER A 497 2.59 -21.36 4.76
C SER A 497 3.60 -20.78 5.73
N SER A 498 3.73 -21.32 6.96
CA SER A 498 4.78 -20.91 7.90
C SER A 498 6.19 -20.95 7.30
N LEU A 499 6.42 -21.79 6.28
CA LEU A 499 7.68 -21.89 5.55
C LEU A 499 8.10 -20.59 4.84
N TRP A 500 7.14 -19.78 4.34
CA TRP A 500 7.39 -18.47 3.72
C TRP A 500 6.85 -17.26 4.50
N ALA A 501 5.83 -17.44 5.34
CA ALA A 501 5.21 -16.37 6.12
C ALA A 501 5.85 -16.14 7.49
N SER A 502 6.31 -17.20 8.18
CA SER A 502 6.78 -17.06 9.56
C SER A 502 8.06 -16.23 9.65
N GLY A 503 8.05 -15.21 10.53
CA GLY A 503 9.17 -14.31 10.76
C GLY A 503 9.27 -13.12 9.80
N LEU A 504 8.30 -12.94 8.90
CA LEU A 504 8.13 -11.73 8.09
C LEU A 504 6.96 -10.90 8.65
N ASP A 505 7.18 -9.61 8.91
CA ASP A 505 6.17 -8.70 9.47
C ASP A 505 5.52 -7.87 8.36
N HIS A 506 4.18 -7.87 8.28
CA HIS A 506 3.40 -7.09 7.32
C HIS A 506 2.70 -5.88 7.95
N THR A 507 2.72 -5.72 9.29
CA THR A 507 1.83 -4.80 10.03
C THR A 507 2.03 -3.32 9.70
N ALA A 508 3.20 -2.92 9.20
CA ALA A 508 3.43 -1.58 8.68
C ALA A 508 2.57 -1.22 7.44
N MET A 509 1.92 -2.21 6.80
CA MET A 509 0.92 -1.97 5.76
C MET A 509 -0.42 -1.47 6.34
N ILE A 510 -0.73 -1.79 7.60
CA ILE A 510 -1.82 -1.12 8.35
C ILE A 510 -1.48 0.37 8.49
N ASP A 511 -0.29 0.69 8.99
CA ASP A 511 0.18 2.07 9.18
C ASP A 511 0.07 2.89 7.88
N PHE A 512 0.50 2.30 6.77
CA PHE A 512 0.44 2.90 5.44
C PHE A 512 -0.98 3.32 5.05
N ALA A 513 -1.97 2.48 5.37
CA ALA A 513 -3.37 2.67 4.94
C ALA A 513 -4.08 3.80 5.70
N ILE A 514 -3.71 4.09 6.96
CA ILE A 514 -4.40 5.07 7.83
C ILE A 514 -4.73 6.42 7.14
N PRO A 515 -3.78 7.15 6.53
CA PRO A 515 -4.08 8.44 5.88
C PRO A 515 -4.97 8.30 4.63
N TYR A 516 -4.94 7.15 3.95
CA TYR A 516 -5.81 6.85 2.80
C TYR A 516 -7.22 6.45 3.23
N ILE A 517 -7.36 5.61 4.24
CA ILE A 517 -8.65 5.26 4.88
C ILE A 517 -9.35 6.54 5.36
N LYS A 518 -8.61 7.42 6.04
CA LYS A 518 -9.12 8.73 6.50
C LYS A 518 -9.53 9.64 5.33
N ALA A 519 -8.72 9.72 4.27
CA ALA A 519 -9.04 10.49 3.07
C ALA A 519 -10.29 9.99 2.37
N PHE A 520 -10.38 8.68 2.11
CA PHE A 520 -11.51 8.01 1.48
C PHE A 520 -12.79 8.32 2.25
N LYS A 521 -12.83 8.01 3.56
CA LYS A 521 -14.00 8.21 4.43
C LYS A 521 -14.40 9.69 4.54
N ALA A 522 -13.45 10.62 4.45
CA ALA A 522 -13.69 12.07 4.41
C ALA A 522 -14.03 12.63 3.00
N GLY A 523 -14.16 11.79 1.97
CA GLY A 523 -14.47 12.20 0.61
C GLY A 523 -13.38 13.05 -0.05
N LYS A 524 -12.10 12.78 0.28
CA LYS A 524 -10.92 13.47 -0.28
C LYS A 524 -10.30 12.65 -1.42
N SER A 525 -9.72 13.36 -2.37
CA SER A 525 -8.88 12.80 -3.44
C SER A 525 -7.40 12.67 -3.04
N GLU A 526 -7.02 13.11 -1.83
CA GLU A 526 -5.64 13.23 -1.36
C GLU A 526 -5.52 12.66 0.07
N PRO A 527 -4.42 11.94 0.41
CA PRO A 527 -4.22 11.33 1.73
C PRO A 527 -4.24 12.35 2.89
N VAL A 528 -4.94 12.03 3.98
CA VAL A 528 -5.06 12.90 5.16
C VAL A 528 -3.97 12.54 6.18
N ILE A 529 -2.80 13.14 5.98
CA ILE A 529 -1.59 12.88 6.77
C ILE A 529 -1.62 13.69 8.07
N GLU A 530 -1.73 13.00 9.21
CA GLU A 530 -1.69 13.60 10.56
C GLU A 530 -0.42 13.26 11.33
N GLN A 531 0.18 12.10 11.07
CA GLN A 531 1.47 11.68 11.61
C GLN A 531 2.52 11.69 10.48
N GLU A 532 3.73 12.15 10.81
CA GLU A 532 4.91 12.04 9.96
C GLU A 532 5.48 10.62 10.08
N MET A 533 5.63 9.91 8.96
CA MET A 533 6.05 8.50 8.99
C MET A 533 6.75 8.02 7.72
N LEU A 534 7.54 6.95 7.88
CA LEU A 534 8.18 6.18 6.82
C LEU A 534 7.77 4.72 6.97
N VAL A 535 7.34 4.08 5.89
CA VAL A 535 7.12 2.63 5.76
C VAL A 535 8.16 2.09 4.77
N TYR A 536 8.73 0.91 5.04
CA TYR A 536 9.61 0.22 4.11
C TYR A 536 9.17 -1.23 3.92
N TRP A 537 9.51 -1.81 2.77
CA TRP A 537 9.36 -3.25 2.52
C TRP A 537 10.44 -3.79 1.57
N HIS A 538 10.79 -5.06 1.73
CA HIS A 538 11.73 -5.78 0.86
C HIS A 538 11.51 -7.30 0.96
N ARG A 539 11.96 -8.07 -0.04
CA ARG A 539 12.00 -9.54 0.03
C ARG A 539 13.10 -10.02 0.98
N PRO A 540 13.02 -11.24 1.55
CA PRO A 540 14.04 -11.76 2.47
C PRO A 540 15.36 -12.15 1.79
N HIS A 541 15.35 -12.43 0.48
CA HIS A 541 16.55 -12.78 -0.28
C HIS A 541 16.53 -12.21 -1.69
N LEU A 542 17.71 -12.17 -2.33
CA LEU A 542 17.86 -11.75 -3.72
C LEU A 542 17.16 -12.73 -4.70
N LYS A 543 16.65 -12.21 -5.80
CA LYS A 543 16.08 -12.93 -6.96
C LYS A 543 17.09 -13.91 -7.57
N SER A 544 18.38 -13.66 -7.35
CA SER A 544 19.51 -14.51 -7.75
C SER A 544 19.76 -15.75 -6.87
N ALA A 545 19.06 -15.91 -5.73
CA ALA A 545 19.14 -17.13 -4.92
C ALA A 545 18.80 -18.38 -5.77
N SER A 546 19.34 -19.53 -5.34
CA SER A 546 19.26 -20.82 -6.05
C SER A 546 18.90 -21.92 -5.06
N CYS A 547 17.63 -22.36 -5.12
CA CYS A 547 17.01 -23.23 -4.12
C CYS A 547 16.61 -24.60 -4.69
N ASP A 548 16.92 -24.89 -5.96
CA ASP A 548 16.46 -26.08 -6.72
C ASP A 548 16.74 -27.43 -6.02
N ASP A 549 17.76 -27.51 -5.15
CA ASP A 549 18.12 -28.72 -4.38
C ASP A 549 17.27 -28.91 -3.09
N THR A 550 16.53 -27.89 -2.65
CA THR A 550 15.79 -27.86 -1.35
C THR A 550 14.34 -27.36 -1.44
N ASP A 551 13.93 -26.79 -2.57
CA ASP A 551 12.63 -26.16 -2.82
C ASP A 551 11.45 -27.18 -2.86
N ASN A 552 10.34 -26.89 -2.18
CA ASN A 552 9.15 -27.77 -2.14
C ASN A 552 8.32 -27.72 -3.42
N CYS A 553 8.35 -26.60 -4.16
CA CYS A 553 7.70 -26.46 -5.46
C CYS A 553 8.54 -26.94 -6.64
N LEU A 554 9.83 -27.27 -6.42
CA LEU A 554 10.82 -27.61 -7.45
C LEU A 554 11.04 -26.49 -8.48
N GLY A 555 10.88 -25.22 -8.08
CA GLY A 555 11.15 -24.07 -8.95
C GLY A 555 10.49 -22.76 -8.51
N LYS A 556 11.06 -21.65 -9.02
CA LYS A 556 10.61 -20.28 -8.72
C LYS A 556 9.12 -20.06 -9.09
N PRO A 557 8.35 -19.29 -8.28
CA PRO A 557 6.95 -19.00 -8.57
C PRO A 557 6.75 -18.37 -9.95
N THR A 558 5.65 -18.71 -10.63
CA THR A 558 5.29 -18.03 -11.89
C THR A 558 5.17 -16.53 -11.63
N GLY A 559 5.77 -15.69 -12.49
CA GLY A 559 5.82 -14.23 -12.29
C GLY A 559 7.06 -13.71 -11.52
N TRP A 560 7.92 -14.60 -10.98
CA TRP A 560 9.16 -14.20 -10.30
C TRP A 560 10.06 -13.27 -11.12
N ASP A 561 9.99 -13.35 -12.45
CA ASP A 561 10.80 -12.56 -13.36
C ASP A 561 10.34 -11.09 -13.46
N TYR A 562 9.14 -10.76 -12.99
CA TYR A 562 8.54 -9.41 -13.04
C TYR A 562 8.83 -8.54 -11.81
N LEU A 563 9.39 -9.12 -10.75
CA LEU A 563 9.78 -8.44 -9.51
C LEU A 563 11.28 -8.15 -9.52
N GLU A 564 11.74 -7.01 -9.01
CA GLU A 564 13.17 -6.64 -9.00
C GLU A 564 13.83 -6.81 -7.62
N ASP A 565 15.17 -6.78 -7.59
CA ASP A 565 15.92 -6.74 -6.33
C ASP A 565 15.98 -5.30 -5.80
N THR A 566 14.86 -4.87 -5.22
CA THR A 566 14.62 -3.50 -4.72
C THR A 566 14.16 -3.50 -3.25
N VAL A 567 14.63 -2.52 -2.50
CA VAL A 567 14.10 -2.08 -1.21
C VAL A 567 13.19 -0.88 -1.46
N PHE A 568 11.94 -0.99 -1.06
CA PHE A 568 10.91 0.02 -1.26
C PHE A 568 10.74 0.85 0.01
N VAL A 569 10.54 2.16 -0.16
CA VAL A 569 10.28 3.09 0.93
C VAL A 569 9.15 4.03 0.52
N SER A 570 8.16 4.21 1.40
CA SER A 570 7.12 5.22 1.28
C SER A 570 7.18 6.16 2.48
N THR A 571 7.09 7.48 2.26
CA THR A 571 6.96 8.47 3.34
C THR A 571 5.64 9.20 3.24
N MET A 572 4.91 9.27 4.35
CA MET A 572 3.77 10.15 4.52
C MET A 572 4.20 11.34 5.36
N THR A 573 4.21 12.53 4.76
CA THR A 573 4.69 13.75 5.41
C THR A 573 3.86 14.98 5.02
N GLN A 574 3.56 15.84 5.99
CA GLN A 574 2.89 17.11 5.76
C GLN A 574 3.83 18.19 5.23
N TRP A 575 5.14 18.05 5.46
CA TRP A 575 6.12 19.13 5.26
C TRP A 575 7.26 18.77 4.31
N GLY A 576 7.40 17.50 3.94
CA GLY A 576 8.58 17.00 3.24
C GLY A 576 9.76 16.75 4.19
N GLY A 577 10.83 16.19 3.63
CA GLY A 577 12.01 15.82 4.42
C GLY A 577 13.14 15.20 3.61
N ILE A 578 14.01 14.51 4.32
CA ILE A 578 15.15 13.76 3.79
C ILE A 578 15.07 12.34 4.32
N ILE A 579 15.08 11.36 3.41
CA ILE A 579 15.34 9.96 3.75
C ILE A 579 16.77 9.58 3.42
N LYS A 580 17.29 8.62 4.18
CA LYS A 580 18.55 7.94 3.90
C LYS A 580 18.35 6.44 4.13
N VAL A 581 18.60 5.67 3.08
CA VAL A 581 18.44 4.22 3.05
C VAL A 581 19.81 3.58 2.81
N THR A 582 20.16 2.56 3.58
CA THR A 582 21.40 1.80 3.40
C THR A 582 21.04 0.33 3.27
N SER A 583 21.28 -0.24 2.08
CA SER A 583 21.04 -1.65 1.79
C SER A 583 22.34 -2.45 1.86
N GLY A 584 22.47 -3.32 2.86
CA GLY A 584 23.67 -4.11 3.07
C GLY A 584 24.93 -3.27 3.29
N ASN A 585 26.00 -3.60 2.56
CA ASN A 585 27.26 -2.84 2.56
C ASN A 585 27.31 -1.73 1.48
N SER A 586 26.19 -1.40 0.84
CA SER A 586 26.12 -0.38 -0.22
C SER A 586 26.29 1.03 0.34
N SER A 587 26.75 1.97 -0.50
CA SER A 587 26.75 3.40 -0.18
C SER A 587 25.32 3.88 0.13
N PRO A 588 25.08 4.64 1.23
CA PRO A 588 23.74 5.11 1.57
C PRO A 588 23.12 5.98 0.47
N VAL A 589 21.89 5.63 0.09
CA VAL A 589 21.07 6.40 -0.86
C VAL A 589 20.30 7.46 -0.07
N ILE A 590 20.60 8.73 -0.37
CA ILE A 590 19.91 9.89 0.22
C ILE A 590 18.94 10.46 -0.81
N ARG A 591 17.72 10.82 -0.38
CA ARG A 591 16.70 11.49 -1.20
C ARG A 591 15.99 12.57 -0.40
N TYR A 592 15.66 13.66 -1.08
CA TYR A 592 14.63 14.58 -0.62
C TYR A 592 13.27 13.99 -0.97
N VAL A 593 12.28 14.15 -0.08
CA VAL A 593 10.88 13.81 -0.31
C VAL A 593 10.02 15.06 -0.12
N GLU A 594 9.07 15.28 -1.02
CA GLU A 594 8.09 16.36 -0.92
C GLU A 594 6.97 16.02 0.08
N GLN A 595 6.06 16.96 0.34
CA GLN A 595 4.82 16.69 1.08
C GLN A 595 3.95 15.64 0.36
N GLY A 596 3.01 15.03 1.09
CA GLY A 596 2.13 13.97 0.57
C GLY A 596 2.70 12.57 0.84
N VAL A 597 2.33 11.61 -0.02
CA VAL A 597 2.80 10.22 0.04
C VAL A 597 3.78 9.97 -1.10
N GLN A 598 5.07 9.93 -0.78
CA GLN A 598 6.17 9.81 -1.73
C GLN A 598 6.79 8.41 -1.66
N MET A 599 7.03 7.78 -2.81
CA MET A 599 7.64 6.44 -2.90
C MET A 599 9.03 6.53 -3.52
N VAL A 600 9.98 5.76 -2.95
CA VAL A 600 11.39 5.72 -3.36
C VAL A 600 11.86 4.27 -3.41
N GLU A 601 12.38 3.89 -4.58
CA GLU A 601 13.07 2.62 -4.80
C GLU A 601 14.57 2.76 -4.56
N VAL A 602 15.16 1.74 -3.91
CA VAL A 602 16.60 1.65 -3.62
C VAL A 602 17.09 0.24 -3.98
N PRO A 603 18.16 0.08 -4.77
CA PRO A 603 18.68 -1.25 -5.12
C PRO A 603 19.00 -2.10 -3.88
N MET A 604 18.49 -3.34 -3.87
CA MET A 604 18.66 -4.27 -2.77
C MET A 604 20.00 -5.01 -2.86
N ALA A 605 20.68 -5.10 -1.73
CA ALA A 605 21.94 -5.83 -1.56
C ALA A 605 21.94 -6.62 -0.24
N THR A 606 22.74 -7.67 -0.18
CA THR A 606 22.80 -8.57 0.98
C THR A 606 23.36 -7.90 2.23
N GLY A 607 22.78 -8.27 3.38
CA GLY A 607 23.06 -7.68 4.69
C GLY A 607 21.86 -6.92 5.28
N ALA A 608 22.11 -6.12 6.31
CA ALA A 608 21.09 -5.39 7.04
C ALA A 608 20.53 -4.22 6.21
N GLN A 609 19.22 -4.02 6.29
CA GLN A 609 18.51 -2.91 5.62
C GLN A 609 18.22 -1.83 6.68
N SER A 610 18.70 -0.60 6.50
CA SER A 610 18.52 0.46 7.51
C SER A 610 18.09 1.80 6.94
N PHE A 611 17.26 2.49 7.72
CA PHE A 611 16.43 3.61 7.29
C PHE A 611 16.53 4.76 8.30
N GLU A 612 16.79 5.96 7.82
CA GLU A 612 16.80 7.22 8.58
C GLU A 612 15.85 8.20 7.90
N PHE A 613 14.97 8.85 8.66
CA PHE A 613 14.04 9.88 8.16
C PHE A 613 14.15 11.15 9.00
N VAL A 614 14.32 12.29 8.34
CA VAL A 614 14.32 13.64 8.92
C VAL A 614 13.25 14.47 8.24
N THR A 615 12.28 15.00 8.97
CA THR A 615 11.27 15.92 8.40
C THR A 615 11.79 17.35 8.45
N PHE A 616 11.40 18.21 7.50
CA PHE A 616 11.81 19.63 7.51
C PHE A 616 11.27 20.42 8.71
N LYS A 617 10.33 19.85 9.47
CA LYS A 617 9.79 20.39 10.72
C LYS A 617 10.57 19.94 11.98
N GLY A 618 11.59 19.10 11.81
CA GLY A 618 12.50 18.67 12.88
C GLY A 618 12.19 17.33 13.55
N GLY A 619 11.28 16.53 12.98
CA GLY A 619 11.12 15.12 13.37
C GLY A 619 12.30 14.30 12.88
N PHE A 620 12.77 13.33 13.69
CA PHE A 620 13.83 12.40 13.31
C PHE A 620 13.59 11.01 13.87
N GLY A 621 13.77 9.99 13.04
CA GLY A 621 13.78 8.60 13.47
C GLY A 621 14.71 7.74 12.62
N ARG A 622 15.11 6.61 13.19
CA ARG A 622 15.98 5.62 12.56
C ARG A 622 15.55 4.22 12.97
N THR A 623 15.59 3.28 12.03
CA THR A 623 15.44 1.86 12.30
C THR A 623 16.31 0.99 11.38
N THR A 624 16.39 -0.30 11.70
CA THR A 624 16.99 -1.35 10.88
C THR A 624 15.96 -2.49 10.80
N SER A 625 15.78 -3.07 9.63
CA SER A 625 14.89 -4.21 9.42
C SER A 625 15.27 -5.38 10.34
N ASN A 626 14.25 -6.03 10.89
CA ASN A 626 14.34 -7.33 11.55
C ASN A 626 14.86 -8.42 10.60
N VAL A 627 14.58 -8.30 9.30
CA VAL A 627 15.03 -9.24 8.27
C VAL A 627 16.30 -8.73 7.59
N THR A 628 17.34 -9.56 7.62
CA THR A 628 18.58 -9.38 6.85
C THR A 628 18.41 -10.01 5.48
N VAL A 629 18.77 -9.27 4.41
CA VAL A 629 18.67 -9.79 3.04
C VAL A 629 19.82 -10.77 2.77
N THR A 630 19.51 -11.96 2.27
CA THR A 630 20.50 -13.00 1.90
C THR A 630 20.58 -13.23 0.40
N ASP A 631 21.67 -13.85 -0.05
CA ASP A 631 21.78 -14.56 -1.33
C ASP A 631 21.50 -16.08 -1.17
N GLU A 632 21.47 -16.56 0.08
CA GLU A 632 20.95 -17.87 0.49
C GLU A 632 19.41 -17.90 0.55
N CYS A 633 18.82 -19.10 0.43
CA CYS A 633 17.37 -19.32 0.39
C CYS A 633 16.72 -19.22 1.77
N TRP A 634 15.60 -18.49 1.86
CA TRP A 634 14.79 -18.43 3.09
C TRP A 634 14.17 -19.81 3.36
N ASN A 635 14.48 -20.40 4.52
CA ASN A 635 14.03 -21.75 4.91
C ASN A 635 14.26 -22.86 3.84
N GLY A 636 15.19 -22.64 2.90
CA GLY A 636 15.47 -23.57 1.78
C GLY A 636 14.59 -23.41 0.54
N ILE A 637 13.68 -22.43 0.48
CA ILE A 637 12.72 -22.24 -0.62
C ILE A 637 12.89 -20.91 -1.36
N TYR A 638 12.25 -20.80 -2.52
CA TYR A 638 12.11 -19.55 -3.27
C TYR A 638 11.03 -18.63 -2.67
N ASN A 639 11.35 -17.95 -1.56
CA ASN A 639 10.42 -17.04 -0.89
C ASN A 639 10.30 -15.67 -1.60
N TYR A 640 9.13 -15.41 -2.20
CA TYR A 640 8.76 -14.12 -2.80
C TYR A 640 7.71 -13.34 -1.96
N ASN A 641 7.48 -13.74 -0.71
CA ASN A 641 6.87 -12.86 0.30
C ASN A 641 7.83 -11.71 0.69
N TYR A 642 7.32 -10.70 1.38
CA TYR A 642 8.05 -9.50 1.80
C TYR A 642 8.08 -9.38 3.33
N ASN A 643 9.05 -8.62 3.85
CA ASN A 643 9.02 -8.09 5.21
C ASN A 643 8.91 -6.57 5.14
N ALA A 644 8.13 -5.98 6.03
CA ALA A 644 7.90 -4.56 6.15
C ALA A 644 8.24 -4.03 7.55
N GLY A 645 8.23 -2.71 7.69
CA GLY A 645 8.34 -2.04 8.98
C GLY A 645 8.13 -0.53 8.84
N SER A 646 8.02 0.18 9.96
CA SER A 646 7.78 1.63 9.96
C SER A 646 8.67 2.42 10.91
N ILE A 647 8.73 3.73 10.66
CA ILE A 647 9.21 4.78 11.57
C ILE A 647 8.05 5.75 11.71
N LYS A 648 7.61 6.00 12.95
CA LYS A 648 6.57 6.98 13.30
C LYS A 648 7.20 8.11 14.12
N LEU A 649 6.86 9.36 13.80
CA LEU A 649 7.46 10.58 14.37
C LEU A 649 6.43 11.49 15.08
#